data_AF-A0A8B9JYC6-F1
#
_entry.id   AF-A0A8B9JYC6-F1
#
_cell.length_a   1.000
_cell.length_b   1.000
_cell.length_c   1.000
_cell.angle_alpha   90.00
_cell.angle_beta   90.00
_cell.angle_gamma   90.00
#
_symmetry.space_group_name_H-M   'P 1'
#
loop_
_entity.id
_entity.type
_entity.pdbx_description
1 polymer ?
#
loop_
_entity_poly.entity_id
_entity_poly.type
_entity_poly.pdbx_seq_one_letter_code
_entity_poly.pdbx_strand_id
1 'polypeptide(L)'
;MSTDDKLTALKQVQELIINKDPSLLDNFLDEMIAFQTDKSIEVRKFVIGFIEEACKRDNELLLKLIANLNMLLKDESVNVVKKAILTLTHLYKVSLQWLVQSKSVSEMQEACWNMVTQMKEEVLALLDSDNDGVRTHAIKFTESLIIALSPRKPDSDVPKKQEGDISLDKIPKDHSYIRYDVLCEEGKSALEQLLKFMVHPAISSINLTTALGSLATLARQRPMFMSEVVQAYETLHANLPPTLAKSQVSSVRKNLKLHLVSVLRHPSSVDFHSQISTLLQDLGMAQSEIARCVPAAAQPRKRSRHEPYSEGKRIKIEPALIEDDEDKEEPAPVVAPKPSTTTGTQSAIDLTADFIRPLLTPENVANLVLISMVYLPEVMPASFQATYTPVESAGTDAQIKHLARLMATQMTAAGLGPGEEGKEGEGEASMEESSSKDPLIIRKVSAVSLGQAISVVGAYKSQPAEETPQAKKLPEPILPSTQAPGSSGRKKVFRLADVVQPLSDSQLEKLTNMAVKRILQAEKAIARSGMSHVRVKLLARLMTQFEGTMKDDMLRFILEDMRTRSDLAFSLLYQEYNQYLSQLPSGSLDSYEHCLFSLLSGLQERPEQRDGLFTKLVLEAPLITESALEVIRRYCEDESRVYLGMTTLKELILKRPSRQFQYLHVLLDLSSHDKEKVRSTALTFIKRMYEKDHLREYIEKFALNYMQLLVHPNPPSLLFGVGEDTEVASPWTEETVRQCLYLYLSLLPLNHRLVHELAAVYTEAIADIKRSVLRVIEQPIRGMGMNSPDLLLLVENCPKGAETLVTRCLHILTDKVPPSPDLVERVRDLYHKRVPDVRFLIPVINGLEKKEVIQALPKLIKLNPIVVKEVFNRLLGTQHSEGSPSMSPLTPGELLIALHNIDSTKCDMKSIIKATNLCFGEKNVYTSEVLAVVMQQLMEQNPLPMLLMRTVIQSLTMYPRLGGFVMNILSRLILKQVWKYPKVWEGFVKCCQRTKPQSYSVLLQLPPAQLISVFERCPEMREPLLQHVRSFTPHQQAHIPSSIMAILEASSRMQEPEPQREPEHMEAMEEREIEALKSEPGTASVPQEKAEEPMETFTKSADAADQPQEEVDMDWKL
;
A
#
# COMPACT_ATOMS: atom_id res chain seq x y z
N MET A 1 -34.33 25.18 2.29
CA MET A 1 -32.89 25.50 2.34
C MET A 1 -32.13 24.26 1.94
N SER A 2 -31.05 24.39 1.18
CA SER A 2 -30.06 23.32 1.01
C SER A 2 -29.28 23.10 2.31
N THR A 3 -28.51 22.02 2.37
CA THR A 3 -27.59 21.74 3.47
C THR A 3 -26.55 22.86 3.64
N ASP A 4 -26.04 23.41 2.54
CA ASP A 4 -24.99 24.43 2.56
C ASP A 4 -25.52 25.82 2.94
N ASP A 5 -26.74 26.17 2.52
CA ASP A 5 -27.43 27.37 3.04
C ASP A 5 -27.58 27.28 4.56
N LYS A 6 -27.98 26.10 5.04
CA LYS A 6 -28.22 25.83 6.47
C LYS A 6 -26.94 25.92 7.28
N LEU A 7 -25.86 25.29 6.82
CA LEU A 7 -24.53 25.38 7.42
C LEU A 7 -23.98 26.82 7.40
N THR A 8 -24.25 27.58 6.34
CA THR A 8 -23.82 28.98 6.23
C THR A 8 -24.55 29.86 7.24
N ALA A 9 -25.88 29.71 7.37
CA ALA A 9 -26.67 30.41 8.38
C ALA A 9 -26.25 30.02 9.81
N LEU A 10 -26.09 28.73 10.10
CA LEU A 10 -25.69 28.24 11.43
C LEU A 10 -24.29 28.74 11.84
N LYS A 11 -23.33 28.83 10.91
CA LYS A 11 -22.01 29.44 11.16
C LYS A 11 -22.10 30.94 11.44
N GLN A 12 -23.02 31.67 10.78
CA GLN A 12 -23.27 33.07 11.10
C GLN A 12 -23.87 33.23 12.50
N VAL A 13 -24.82 32.37 12.89
CA VAL A 13 -25.37 32.36 14.26
C VAL A 13 -24.28 32.07 15.28
N GLN A 14 -23.43 31.07 15.07
CA GLN A 14 -22.29 30.75 15.95
C GLN A 14 -21.38 31.96 16.17
N GLU A 15 -20.99 32.67 15.11
CA GLU A 15 -20.14 33.86 15.20
C GLU A 15 -20.83 35.01 15.97
N LEU A 16 -22.15 35.18 15.81
CA LEU A 16 -22.91 36.16 16.58
C LEU A 16 -22.94 35.82 18.08
N ILE A 17 -23.31 34.59 18.45
CA ILE A 17 -23.58 34.23 19.85
C ILE A 17 -22.36 33.74 20.65
N ILE A 18 -21.26 33.34 20.00
CA ILE A 18 -20.00 32.98 20.70
C ILE A 18 -19.00 34.13 20.70
N ASN A 19 -18.93 34.93 19.62
CA ASN A 19 -17.85 35.91 19.44
C ASN A 19 -18.29 37.37 19.51
N LYS A 20 -19.44 37.76 18.96
CA LYS A 20 -19.91 39.17 19.03
C LYS A 20 -20.64 39.50 20.33
N ASP A 21 -21.61 38.67 20.72
CA ASP A 21 -22.38 38.86 21.95
C ASP A 21 -22.57 37.53 22.69
N PRO A 22 -21.60 37.16 23.56
CA PRO A 22 -21.69 35.94 24.38
C PRO A 22 -22.89 35.89 25.34
N SER A 23 -23.57 37.02 25.61
CA SER A 23 -24.76 37.02 26.48
C SER A 23 -25.97 36.33 25.84
N LEU A 24 -25.95 36.17 24.51
CA LEU A 24 -26.98 35.45 23.75
C LEU A 24 -26.76 33.92 23.74
N LEU A 25 -25.60 33.42 24.20
CA LEU A 25 -25.24 32.01 24.05
C LEU A 25 -26.19 31.06 24.79
N ASP A 26 -26.54 31.36 26.05
CA ASP A 26 -27.47 30.51 26.82
C ASP A 26 -28.92 30.66 26.38
N ASN A 27 -29.27 31.79 25.74
CA ASN A 27 -30.62 32.10 25.24
C ASN A 27 -30.98 31.39 23.92
N PHE A 28 -29.98 30.91 23.17
CA PHE A 28 -30.15 30.18 21.90
C PHE A 28 -29.49 28.78 21.93
N LEU A 29 -29.14 28.29 23.12
CA LEU A 29 -28.39 27.05 23.27
C LEU A 29 -29.21 25.84 22.79
N ASP A 30 -30.47 25.75 23.22
CA ASP A 30 -31.34 24.62 22.93
C ASP A 30 -31.73 24.57 21.43
N GLU A 31 -31.97 25.72 20.79
CA GLU A 31 -32.20 25.82 19.34
C GLU A 31 -30.98 25.37 18.53
N MET A 32 -29.76 25.74 18.96
CA MET A 32 -28.53 25.32 18.28
C MET A 32 -28.25 23.83 18.48
N ILE A 33 -28.54 23.27 19.65
CA ILE A 33 -28.35 21.86 19.95
C ILE A 33 -29.43 20.98 19.31
N ALA A 34 -30.65 21.47 19.07
CA ALA A 34 -31.72 20.71 18.39
C ALA A 34 -31.29 20.12 17.03
N PHE A 35 -30.37 20.80 16.32
CA PHE A 35 -29.79 20.32 15.06
C PHE A 35 -28.89 19.07 15.20
N GLN A 36 -28.61 18.58 16.41
CA GLN A 36 -27.93 17.30 16.61
C GLN A 36 -28.70 16.09 16.09
N THR A 37 -30.02 16.23 15.87
CA THR A 37 -30.87 15.18 15.27
C THR A 37 -31.07 15.35 13.75
N ASP A 38 -30.37 16.29 13.12
CA ASP A 38 -30.48 16.54 11.69
C ASP A 38 -29.95 15.34 10.87
N LYS A 39 -30.65 15.01 9.78
CA LYS A 39 -30.26 13.93 8.86
C LYS A 39 -28.87 14.17 8.24
N SER A 40 -28.46 15.42 8.06
CA SER A 40 -27.17 15.77 7.49
C SER A 40 -26.01 15.54 8.46
N ILE A 41 -25.09 14.65 8.07
CA ILE A 41 -23.82 14.37 8.73
C ILE A 41 -23.02 15.66 8.98
N GLU A 42 -23.00 16.59 8.02
CA GLU A 42 -22.25 17.85 8.15
C GLU A 42 -22.91 18.82 9.15
N VAL A 43 -24.23 18.79 9.30
CA VAL A 43 -24.94 19.58 10.33
C VAL A 43 -24.65 19.01 11.72
N ARG A 44 -24.67 17.68 11.90
CA ARG A 44 -24.29 17.06 13.19
C ARG A 44 -22.82 17.31 13.54
N LYS A 45 -21.90 17.22 12.58
CA LYS A 45 -20.48 17.61 12.75
C LYS A 45 -20.31 19.08 13.10
N PHE A 46 -21.13 19.97 12.53
CA PHE A 46 -21.16 21.38 12.91
C PHE A 46 -21.62 21.56 14.36
N VAL A 47 -22.66 20.87 14.83
CA VAL A 47 -23.13 20.96 16.23
C VAL A 47 -22.06 20.51 17.22
N ILE A 48 -21.27 19.47 16.89
CA ILE A 48 -20.10 19.10 17.71
C ILE A 48 -19.07 20.23 17.75
N GLY A 49 -18.80 20.89 16.62
CA GLY A 49 -17.93 22.08 16.57
C GLY A 49 -18.49 23.30 17.33
N PHE A 50 -19.81 23.45 17.39
CA PHE A 50 -20.47 24.47 18.20
C PHE A 50 -20.32 24.19 19.70
N ILE A 51 -20.56 22.95 20.14
CA ILE A 51 -20.32 22.49 21.53
C ILE A 51 -18.86 22.77 21.93
N GLU A 52 -17.91 22.48 21.03
CA GLU A 52 -16.49 22.70 21.29
C GLU A 52 -16.14 24.17 21.59
N GLU A 53 -16.63 25.11 20.77
CA GLU A 53 -16.35 26.54 20.98
C GLU A 53 -17.20 27.16 22.10
N ALA A 54 -18.43 26.67 22.31
CA ALA A 54 -19.27 27.10 23.43
C ALA A 54 -18.63 26.74 24.78
N CYS A 55 -18.21 25.48 24.97
CA CYS A 55 -17.53 25.04 26.18
C CYS A 55 -16.12 25.63 26.39
N LYS A 56 -15.47 26.17 25.34
CA LYS A 56 -14.23 26.96 25.47
C LYS A 56 -14.49 28.41 25.88
N ARG A 57 -15.67 28.95 25.53
CA ARG A 57 -16.10 30.33 25.85
C ARG A 57 -16.65 30.42 27.27
N ASP A 58 -17.45 29.44 27.66
CA ASP A 58 -18.01 29.29 29.00
C ASP A 58 -17.99 27.81 29.41
N ASN A 59 -17.25 27.50 30.47
CA ASN A 59 -17.08 26.14 30.98
C ASN A 59 -18.36 25.60 31.65
N GLU A 60 -19.25 26.46 32.18
CA GLU A 60 -20.45 25.99 32.91
C GLU A 60 -21.47 25.34 31.97
N LEU A 61 -21.49 25.74 30.69
CA LEU A 61 -22.33 25.13 29.65
C LEU A 61 -22.02 23.65 29.44
N LEU A 62 -20.82 23.16 29.81
CA LEU A 62 -20.48 21.75 29.76
C LEU A 62 -21.48 20.88 30.55
N LEU A 63 -22.04 21.40 31.66
CA LEU A 63 -23.06 20.70 32.46
C LEU A 63 -24.34 20.38 31.66
N LYS A 64 -24.69 21.23 30.68
CA LYS A 64 -25.82 21.04 29.76
C LYS A 64 -25.41 20.22 28.53
N LEU A 65 -24.18 20.40 28.05
CA LEU A 65 -23.74 19.92 26.73
C LEU A 65 -23.06 18.54 26.73
N ILE A 66 -22.52 18.05 27.85
CA ILE A 66 -21.77 16.78 27.90
C ILE A 66 -22.60 15.56 27.47
N ALA A 67 -23.89 15.52 27.83
CA ALA A 67 -24.79 14.43 27.45
C ALA A 67 -25.03 14.38 25.93
N ASN A 68 -25.16 15.55 25.30
CA ASN A 68 -25.31 15.71 23.85
C ASN A 68 -24.04 15.23 23.12
N LEU A 69 -22.86 15.56 23.64
CA LEU A 69 -21.59 15.08 23.09
C LEU A 69 -21.42 13.55 23.25
N ASN A 70 -21.89 12.96 24.35
CA ASN A 70 -21.89 11.49 24.55
C ASN A 70 -22.81 10.78 23.54
N MET A 71 -24.00 11.33 23.28
CA MET A 71 -24.89 10.82 22.24
C MET A 71 -24.23 10.89 20.85
N LEU A 72 -23.58 12.01 20.51
CA LEU A 72 -22.90 12.21 19.22
C LEU A 72 -21.59 11.41 19.09
N LEU A 73 -21.01 10.93 20.19
CA LEU A 73 -19.91 9.95 20.19
C LEU A 73 -20.40 8.54 19.77
N LYS A 74 -21.71 8.28 19.86
CA LYS A 74 -22.39 7.01 19.54
C LYS A 74 -23.29 7.12 18.29
N ASP A 75 -23.01 8.11 17.45
CA ASP A 75 -23.68 8.30 16.15
C ASP A 75 -23.37 7.15 15.17
N GLU A 76 -24.35 6.74 14.37
CA GLU A 76 -24.20 5.70 13.34
C GLU A 76 -23.12 6.07 12.29
N SER A 77 -22.88 7.36 12.06
CA SER A 77 -21.89 7.85 11.12
C SER A 77 -20.51 8.00 11.77
N VAL A 78 -19.57 7.14 11.37
CA VAL A 78 -18.15 7.23 11.76
C VAL A 78 -17.53 8.62 11.53
N ASN A 79 -18.07 9.43 10.62
CA ASN A 79 -17.60 10.80 10.37
C ASN A 79 -18.05 11.80 11.45
N VAL A 80 -19.17 11.53 12.13
CA VAL A 80 -19.63 12.26 13.33
C VAL A 80 -18.81 11.80 14.53
N VAL A 81 -18.67 10.48 14.75
CA VAL A 81 -17.86 9.88 15.82
C VAL A 81 -16.41 10.40 15.83
N LYS A 82 -15.72 10.41 14.68
CA LYS A 82 -14.35 10.99 14.58
C LYS A 82 -14.29 12.46 15.00
N LYS A 83 -15.32 13.26 14.71
CA LYS A 83 -15.39 14.67 15.13
C LYS A 83 -15.72 14.78 16.63
N ALA A 84 -16.54 13.90 17.19
CA ALA A 84 -16.79 13.83 18.63
C ALA A 84 -15.50 13.52 19.42
N ILE A 85 -14.70 12.56 18.95
CA ILE A 85 -13.39 12.23 19.55
C ILE A 85 -12.43 13.44 19.52
N LEU A 86 -12.32 14.15 18.38
CA LEU A 86 -11.51 15.38 18.29
C LEU A 86 -11.95 16.45 19.28
N THR A 87 -13.26 16.66 19.42
CA THR A 87 -13.81 17.65 20.35
C THR A 87 -13.59 17.25 21.81
N LEU A 88 -13.79 15.98 22.16
CA LEU A 88 -13.45 15.45 23.49
C LEU A 88 -11.95 15.55 23.79
N THR A 89 -11.07 15.42 22.79
CA THR A 89 -9.61 15.57 22.92
C THR A 89 -9.20 16.97 23.41
N HIS A 90 -9.98 18.01 23.05
CA HIS A 90 -9.81 19.35 23.59
C HIS A 90 -10.58 19.54 24.91
N LEU A 91 -11.86 19.16 24.94
CA LEU A 91 -12.72 19.42 26.09
C LEU A 91 -12.27 18.67 27.35
N TYR A 92 -11.69 17.47 27.27
CA TYR A 92 -11.15 16.76 28.44
C TYR A 92 -10.16 17.61 29.26
N LYS A 93 -9.27 18.33 28.57
CA LYS A 93 -8.32 19.26 29.21
C LYS A 93 -9.02 20.46 29.83
N VAL A 94 -10.01 21.03 29.15
CA VAL A 94 -10.81 22.17 29.63
C VAL A 94 -11.61 21.79 30.88
N SER A 95 -12.32 20.65 30.85
CA SER A 95 -13.07 20.09 31.98
C SER A 95 -12.18 19.87 33.21
N LEU A 96 -11.02 19.21 33.01
CA LEU A 96 -10.07 18.95 34.10
C LEU A 96 -9.51 20.27 34.67
N GLN A 97 -9.19 21.24 33.81
CA GLN A 97 -8.71 22.56 34.24
C GLN A 97 -9.78 23.33 35.04
N TRP A 98 -11.04 23.32 34.59
CA TRP A 98 -12.16 24.00 35.24
C TRP A 98 -12.47 23.42 36.62
N LEU A 99 -12.44 22.10 36.77
CA LEU A 99 -12.60 21.43 38.06
C LEU A 99 -11.46 21.78 39.02
N VAL A 100 -10.20 21.72 38.56
CA VAL A 100 -9.02 22.08 39.37
C VAL A 100 -8.99 23.56 39.77
N GLN A 101 -9.66 24.43 39.02
CA GLN A 101 -9.85 25.85 39.38
C GLN A 101 -11.07 26.11 40.28
N SER A 102 -11.96 25.13 40.47
CA SER A 102 -13.19 25.27 41.25
C SER A 102 -12.91 25.06 42.75
N LYS A 103 -13.15 26.10 43.56
CA LYS A 103 -12.88 26.08 45.02
C LYS A 103 -13.72 25.08 45.82
N SER A 104 -14.84 24.65 45.26
CA SER A 104 -15.76 23.66 45.81
C SER A 104 -16.50 23.01 44.65
N VAL A 105 -16.44 21.69 44.53
CA VAL A 105 -17.13 20.95 43.46
C VAL A 105 -18.60 20.77 43.84
N SER A 106 -19.50 21.05 42.91
CA SER A 106 -20.94 20.80 43.03
C SER A 106 -21.30 19.36 42.63
N GLU A 107 -22.35 18.77 43.21
CA GLU A 107 -22.86 17.43 42.82
C GLU A 107 -23.10 17.31 41.30
N MET A 108 -23.52 18.41 40.64
CA MET A 108 -23.72 18.47 39.19
C MET A 108 -22.38 18.49 38.41
N GLN A 109 -21.33 19.08 38.98
CA GLN A 109 -19.98 19.05 38.42
C GLN A 109 -19.33 17.67 38.60
N GLU A 110 -19.56 17.00 39.72
CA GLU A 110 -19.15 15.60 39.92
C GLU A 110 -19.83 14.68 38.91
N ALA A 111 -21.14 14.82 38.70
CA ALA A 111 -21.89 14.08 37.68
C ALA A 111 -21.33 14.32 36.26
N CYS A 112 -21.01 15.57 35.93
CA CYS A 112 -20.38 15.93 34.65
C CYS A 112 -18.98 15.31 34.51
N TRP A 113 -18.15 15.32 35.57
CA TRP A 113 -16.82 14.71 35.53
C TRP A 113 -16.87 13.19 35.39
N ASN A 114 -17.80 12.54 36.10
CA ASN A 114 -18.05 11.10 35.95
C ASN A 114 -18.43 10.77 34.49
N MET A 115 -19.24 11.61 33.82
CA MET A 115 -19.60 11.42 32.41
C MET A 115 -18.41 11.64 31.45
N VAL A 116 -17.56 12.64 31.69
CA VAL A 116 -16.29 12.84 30.96
C VAL A 116 -15.35 11.65 31.15
N THR A 117 -15.30 11.10 32.37
CA THR A 117 -14.45 9.94 32.74
C THR A 117 -14.94 8.65 32.06
N GLN A 118 -16.26 8.44 31.99
CA GLN A 118 -16.86 7.36 31.19
C GLN A 118 -16.53 7.52 29.70
N MET A 119 -16.68 8.73 29.13
CA MET A 119 -16.37 8.97 27.71
C MET A 119 -14.88 8.79 27.38
N LYS A 120 -13.98 9.08 28.33
CA LYS A 120 -12.54 8.74 28.24
C LYS A 120 -12.34 7.23 28.10
N GLU A 121 -13.01 6.41 28.90
CA GLU A 121 -12.96 4.94 28.81
C GLU A 121 -13.58 4.40 27.52
N GLU A 122 -14.71 4.98 27.07
CA GLU A 122 -15.34 4.61 25.79
C GLU A 122 -14.43 4.92 24.60
N VAL A 123 -13.72 6.05 24.58
CA VAL A 123 -12.75 6.36 23.50
C VAL A 123 -11.48 5.52 23.57
N LEU A 124 -11.04 5.10 24.76
CA LEU A 124 -9.94 4.12 24.88
C LEU A 124 -10.35 2.76 24.30
N ALA A 125 -11.58 2.29 24.54
CA ALA A 125 -12.11 1.08 23.91
C ALA A 125 -12.21 1.18 22.37
N LEU A 126 -12.36 2.40 21.81
CA LEU A 126 -12.35 2.64 20.37
C LEU A 126 -10.96 2.48 19.71
N LEU A 127 -9.88 2.19 20.47
CA LEU A 127 -8.63 1.68 19.90
C LEU A 127 -8.84 0.31 19.21
N ASP A 128 -9.76 -0.51 19.73
CA ASP A 128 -10.13 -1.82 19.16
C ASP A 128 -11.34 -1.73 18.20
N SER A 129 -11.81 -0.51 17.86
CA SER A 129 -12.82 -0.30 16.81
C SER A 129 -12.38 -0.91 15.49
N ASP A 130 -13.32 -1.49 14.75
CA ASP A 130 -13.14 -2.00 13.39
C ASP A 130 -12.73 -0.91 12.37
N ASN A 131 -13.22 0.33 12.53
CA ASN A 131 -12.97 1.42 11.60
C ASN A 131 -11.57 2.05 11.75
N ASP A 132 -10.76 1.96 10.68
CA ASP A 132 -9.37 2.43 10.70
C ASP A 132 -9.22 3.91 11.09
N GLY A 133 -10.13 4.75 10.62
CA GLY A 133 -10.13 6.18 10.91
C GLY A 133 -10.62 6.52 12.31
N VAL A 134 -11.47 5.69 12.93
CA VAL A 134 -11.86 5.88 14.34
C VAL A 134 -10.66 5.59 15.24
N ARG A 135 -9.97 4.46 15.01
CA ARG A 135 -8.71 4.12 15.71
C ARG A 135 -7.67 5.25 15.60
N THR A 136 -7.51 5.87 14.43
CA THR A 136 -6.56 6.99 14.23
C THR A 136 -6.87 8.19 15.13
N HIS A 137 -8.14 8.48 15.37
CA HIS A 137 -8.56 9.56 16.26
C HIS A 137 -8.47 9.15 17.73
N ALA A 138 -8.78 7.90 18.08
CA ALA A 138 -8.59 7.37 19.42
C ALA A 138 -7.11 7.45 19.85
N ILE A 139 -6.15 7.08 18.98
CA ILE A 139 -4.70 7.24 19.24
C ILE A 139 -4.33 8.69 19.59
N LYS A 140 -4.92 9.69 18.91
CA LYS A 140 -4.68 11.12 19.20
C LYS A 140 -5.39 11.63 20.46
N PHE A 141 -6.53 11.04 20.82
CA PHE A 141 -7.12 11.24 22.14
C PHE A 141 -6.19 10.70 23.24
N THR A 142 -5.72 9.46 23.11
CA THR A 142 -4.81 8.80 24.05
C THR A 142 -3.48 9.55 24.21
N GLU A 143 -2.90 10.08 23.13
CA GLU A 143 -1.74 10.99 23.20
C GLU A 143 -2.02 12.23 24.06
N SER A 144 -3.13 12.93 23.80
CA SER A 144 -3.54 14.12 24.56
C SER A 144 -3.83 13.81 26.03
N LEU A 145 -4.43 12.65 26.29
CA LEU A 145 -4.75 12.13 27.63
C LEU A 145 -3.48 11.86 28.44
N ILE A 146 -2.51 11.10 27.89
CA ILE A 146 -1.25 10.80 28.57
C ILE A 146 -0.48 12.11 28.86
N ILE A 147 -0.49 13.09 27.94
CA ILE A 147 0.12 14.42 28.17
C ILE A 147 -0.58 15.16 29.32
N ALA A 148 -1.92 15.18 29.37
CA ALA A 148 -2.67 15.84 30.45
C ALA A 148 -2.46 15.16 31.81
N LEU A 149 -2.39 13.83 31.83
CA LEU A 149 -2.32 13.01 33.05
C LEU A 149 -0.89 12.72 33.54
N SER A 150 0.13 13.37 32.96
CA SER A 150 1.52 13.25 33.41
C SER A 150 2.16 14.62 33.67
N PRO A 151 3.07 14.74 34.65
CA PRO A 151 3.65 16.03 35.04
C PRO A 151 4.72 16.49 34.04
N ARG A 152 4.85 17.80 33.85
CA ARG A 152 5.97 18.41 33.13
C ARG A 152 7.26 18.28 33.95
N LYS A 153 8.39 18.06 33.28
CA LYS A 153 9.75 18.12 33.83
C LYS A 153 10.51 19.33 33.24
N PRO A 154 11.63 19.79 33.83
CA PRO A 154 12.38 20.97 33.33
C PRO A 154 12.99 20.82 31.93
N ASP A 155 13.04 19.60 31.41
CA ASP A 155 13.56 19.19 30.11
C ASP A 155 12.44 18.95 29.06
N SER A 156 11.17 19.17 29.40
CA SER A 156 10.02 18.85 28.54
C SER A 156 9.80 19.87 27.40
N ASP A 157 9.90 19.42 26.15
CA ASP A 157 9.66 20.21 24.93
C ASP A 157 8.15 20.45 24.69
N VAL A 158 7.56 21.41 25.43
CA VAL A 158 6.14 21.79 25.30
C VAL A 158 5.97 22.89 24.24
N PRO A 159 5.14 22.67 23.20
CA PRO A 159 4.84 23.71 22.20
C PRO A 159 4.15 24.94 22.82
N LYS A 160 4.52 26.16 22.40
CA LYS A 160 3.95 27.44 22.91
C LYS A 160 2.42 27.50 22.91
N LYS A 161 1.75 26.82 21.97
CA LYS A 161 0.26 26.74 21.92
C LYS A 161 -0.36 25.89 23.03
N GLN A 162 0.43 25.02 23.67
CA GLN A 162 0.02 24.06 24.72
C GLN A 162 0.65 24.41 26.08
N GLU A 163 1.31 25.56 26.19
CA GLU A 163 1.98 26.02 27.40
C GLU A 163 0.95 26.27 28.53
N GLY A 164 -0.22 26.79 28.15
CA GLY A 164 -1.39 27.00 29.01
C GLY A 164 -2.05 25.72 29.52
N ASP A 165 -2.14 24.65 28.70
CA ASP A 165 -2.85 23.39 28.98
C ASP A 165 -2.62 22.85 30.39
N ILE A 166 -3.67 22.29 31.01
CA ILE A 166 -3.52 21.51 32.23
C ILE A 166 -2.55 20.32 32.04
N SER A 167 -1.80 20.03 33.10
CA SER A 167 -0.93 18.86 33.23
C SER A 167 -0.78 18.53 34.71
N LEU A 168 -0.36 17.31 35.05
CA LEU A 168 -0.43 16.80 36.42
C LEU A 168 0.34 17.67 37.45
N ASP A 169 1.41 18.34 37.01
CA ASP A 169 2.21 19.31 37.80
C ASP A 169 1.43 20.57 38.23
N LYS A 170 0.32 20.90 37.55
CA LYS A 170 -0.57 22.03 37.86
C LYS A 170 -1.72 21.64 38.81
N ILE A 171 -1.85 20.36 39.17
CA ILE A 171 -2.96 19.86 40.01
C ILE A 171 -2.52 19.84 41.49
N PRO A 172 -3.24 20.52 42.41
CA PRO A 172 -2.98 20.43 43.85
C PRO A 172 -3.16 18.99 44.34
N LYS A 173 -2.20 18.48 45.13
CA LYS A 173 -2.28 17.13 45.72
C LYS A 173 -3.42 16.99 46.73
N ASP A 174 -3.75 18.08 47.41
CA ASP A 174 -4.76 18.14 48.48
C ASP A 174 -6.16 18.54 47.96
N HIS A 175 -6.44 18.29 46.67
CA HIS A 175 -7.75 18.60 46.08
C HIS A 175 -8.84 17.66 46.64
N SER A 176 -9.97 18.23 47.05
CA SER A 176 -11.08 17.56 47.73
C SER A 176 -11.84 16.47 46.94
N TYR A 177 -11.45 16.18 45.69
CA TYR A 177 -12.20 15.31 44.78
C TYR A 177 -11.29 14.63 43.76
N ILE A 178 -10.51 15.41 43.00
CA ILE A 178 -9.51 14.89 42.06
C ILE A 178 -8.29 14.37 42.83
N ARG A 179 -7.97 13.08 42.70
CA ARG A 179 -6.80 12.47 43.32
C ARG A 179 -5.62 12.40 42.35
N TYR A 180 -4.52 13.09 42.68
CA TYR A 180 -3.28 13.16 41.88
C TYR A 180 -2.78 11.77 41.44
N ASP A 181 -2.67 10.83 42.39
CA ASP A 181 -2.06 9.52 42.11
C ASP A 181 -2.94 8.64 41.21
N VAL A 182 -4.27 8.76 41.29
CA VAL A 182 -5.19 8.02 40.41
C VAL A 182 -5.02 8.48 38.96
N LEU A 183 -4.99 9.80 38.74
CA LEU A 183 -4.75 10.35 37.42
C LEU A 183 -3.36 9.95 36.87
N CYS A 184 -2.35 9.86 37.73
CA CYS A 184 -1.01 9.38 37.35
C CYS A 184 -1.05 7.93 36.83
N GLU A 185 -1.70 7.01 37.56
CA GLU A 185 -1.80 5.61 37.14
C GLU A 185 -2.72 5.42 35.92
N GLU A 186 -3.80 6.21 35.78
CA GLU A 186 -4.61 6.26 34.55
C GLU A 186 -3.76 6.68 33.33
N GLY A 187 -2.90 7.70 33.49
CA GLY A 187 -1.97 8.14 32.45
C GLY A 187 -0.98 7.05 32.03
N LYS A 188 -0.47 6.25 32.98
CA LYS A 188 0.38 5.08 32.68
C LYS A 188 -0.40 3.95 32.00
N SER A 189 -1.61 3.64 32.45
CA SER A 189 -2.44 2.58 31.85
C SER A 189 -2.82 2.92 30.41
N ALA A 190 -3.14 4.19 30.12
CA ALA A 190 -3.36 4.67 28.76
C ALA A 190 -2.11 4.53 27.85
N LEU A 191 -0.90 4.75 28.40
CA LEU A 191 0.34 4.48 27.69
C LEU A 191 0.54 2.97 27.44
N GLU A 192 0.29 2.13 28.44
CA GLU A 192 0.43 0.67 28.30
C GLU A 192 -0.53 0.10 27.23
N GLN A 193 -1.76 0.62 27.15
CA GLN A 193 -2.73 0.30 26.09
C GLN A 193 -2.21 0.71 24.71
N LEU A 194 -1.65 1.92 24.56
CA LEU A 194 -1.08 2.40 23.30
C LEU A 194 0.15 1.56 22.86
N LEU A 195 0.97 1.13 23.81
CA LEU A 195 2.11 0.24 23.56
C LEU A 195 1.66 -1.16 23.11
N LYS A 196 0.67 -1.75 23.79
CA LYS A 196 0.05 -3.04 23.40
C LYS A 196 -0.60 -2.97 22.01
N PHE A 197 -1.27 -1.86 21.69
CA PHE A 197 -1.86 -1.62 20.38
C PHE A 197 -0.81 -1.60 19.26
N MET A 198 0.36 -0.97 19.47
CA MET A 198 1.41 -0.88 18.46
C MET A 198 2.05 -2.21 18.06
N VAL A 199 2.08 -3.20 18.96
CA VAL A 199 2.61 -4.55 18.68
C VAL A 199 1.54 -5.52 18.13
N HIS A 200 0.30 -5.07 17.95
CA HIS A 200 -0.77 -5.92 17.44
C HIS A 200 -0.53 -6.34 15.97
N PRO A 201 -0.54 -7.64 15.61
CA PRO A 201 -0.10 -8.12 14.29
C PRO A 201 -0.99 -7.70 13.11
N ALA A 202 -2.17 -7.15 13.38
CA ALA A 202 -3.10 -6.62 12.37
C ALA A 202 -3.25 -5.09 12.39
N ILE A 203 -2.34 -4.35 13.04
CA ILE A 203 -2.35 -2.87 13.01
C ILE A 203 -2.14 -2.34 11.57
N SER A 204 -2.92 -1.33 11.17
CA SER A 204 -2.80 -0.73 9.84
C SER A 204 -1.58 0.17 9.72
N SER A 205 -1.10 0.39 8.49
CA SER A 205 0.02 1.30 8.22
C SER A 205 -0.25 2.74 8.67
N ILE A 206 -1.52 3.20 8.65
CA ILE A 206 -1.90 4.57 9.04
C ILE A 206 -1.93 4.67 10.57
N ASN A 207 -2.52 3.69 11.25
CA ASN A 207 -2.57 3.67 12.71
C ASN A 207 -1.17 3.48 13.33
N LEU A 208 -0.33 2.61 12.74
CA LEU A 208 1.05 2.43 13.19
C LEU A 208 1.91 3.69 13.00
N THR A 209 1.80 4.38 11.87
CA THR A 209 2.54 5.65 11.66
C THR A 209 1.99 6.80 12.52
N THR A 210 0.68 6.82 12.79
CA THR A 210 0.06 7.76 13.75
C THR A 210 0.56 7.53 15.17
N ALA A 211 0.62 6.27 15.62
CA ALA A 211 1.10 5.89 16.95
C ALA A 211 2.60 6.16 17.14
N LEU A 212 3.43 5.91 16.12
CA LEU A 212 4.84 6.34 16.10
C LEU A 212 4.96 7.87 16.31
N GLY A 213 4.16 8.67 15.59
CA GLY A 213 4.14 10.12 15.76
C GLY A 213 3.63 10.58 17.13
N SER A 214 2.73 9.80 17.75
CA SER A 214 2.26 10.02 19.12
C SER A 214 3.35 9.72 20.14
N LEU A 215 3.98 8.54 20.10
CA LEU A 215 5.11 8.21 21.00
C LEU A 215 6.27 9.20 20.88
N ALA A 216 6.59 9.66 19.66
CA ALA A 216 7.62 10.68 19.40
C ALA A 216 7.28 12.07 19.98
N THR A 217 6.00 12.30 20.28
CA THR A 217 5.53 13.52 20.94
C THR A 217 5.46 13.32 22.46
N LEU A 218 5.03 12.14 22.93
CA LEU A 218 5.11 11.76 24.35
C LEU A 218 6.55 11.80 24.88
N ALA A 219 7.52 11.20 24.19
CA ALA A 219 8.92 11.16 24.62
C ALA A 219 9.55 12.56 24.79
N ARG A 220 9.14 13.54 23.96
CA ARG A 220 9.64 14.93 24.02
C ARG A 220 8.87 15.77 25.03
N GLN A 221 7.54 15.69 25.04
CA GLN A 221 6.72 16.43 26.00
C GLN A 221 6.82 15.87 27.42
N ARG A 222 7.14 14.59 27.60
CA ARG A 222 7.18 13.88 28.88
C ARG A 222 8.36 12.91 28.91
N PRO A 223 9.61 13.40 29.08
CA PRO A 223 10.82 12.58 28.98
C PRO A 223 11.00 11.49 30.04
N MET A 224 10.04 11.33 30.97
CA MET A 224 9.96 10.15 31.82
C MET A 224 9.64 8.87 31.05
N PHE A 225 8.86 8.95 29.96
CA PHE A 225 8.48 7.81 29.12
C PHE A 225 9.48 7.53 27.98
N MET A 226 10.68 8.11 28.05
CA MET A 226 11.71 7.99 27.00
C MET A 226 12.17 6.55 26.83
N SER A 227 12.32 5.80 27.94
CA SER A 227 12.78 4.41 27.93
C SER A 227 11.78 3.50 27.22
N GLU A 228 10.51 3.61 27.60
CA GLU A 228 9.40 2.82 27.08
C GLU A 228 9.16 3.10 25.59
N VAL A 229 9.30 4.36 25.16
CA VAL A 229 9.20 4.73 23.74
C VAL A 229 10.37 4.19 22.92
N VAL A 230 11.61 4.27 23.41
CA VAL A 230 12.77 3.70 22.71
C VAL A 230 12.66 2.17 22.63
N GLN A 231 12.27 1.50 23.72
CA GLN A 231 12.04 0.05 23.75
C GLN A 231 10.92 -0.38 22.79
N ALA A 232 9.85 0.41 22.67
CA ALA A 232 8.78 0.18 21.68
C ALA A 232 9.28 0.29 20.24
N TYR A 233 10.18 1.23 19.96
CA TYR A 233 10.81 1.39 18.64
C TYR A 233 11.79 0.26 18.32
N GLU A 234 12.59 -0.22 19.29
CA GLU A 234 13.42 -1.42 19.15
C GLU A 234 12.56 -2.66 18.86
N THR A 235 11.50 -2.86 19.64
CA THR A 235 10.56 -3.98 19.49
C THR A 235 9.88 -3.98 18.12
N LEU A 236 9.41 -2.80 17.66
CA LEU A 236 8.80 -2.66 16.33
C LEU A 236 9.79 -2.84 15.19
N HIS A 237 11.05 -2.39 15.35
CA HIS A 237 12.08 -2.57 14.32
C HIS A 237 12.44 -4.06 14.16
N ALA A 238 12.50 -4.81 15.27
CA ALA A 238 12.71 -6.25 15.23
C ALA A 238 11.49 -7.01 14.69
N ASN A 239 10.27 -6.59 15.06
CA ASN A 239 9.02 -7.31 14.81
C ASN A 239 8.00 -6.45 14.05
N LEU A 240 8.28 -6.12 12.78
CA LEU A 240 7.31 -5.42 11.92
C LEU A 240 6.08 -6.32 11.63
N PRO A 241 4.84 -5.79 11.71
CA PRO A 241 3.64 -6.56 11.43
C PRO A 241 3.64 -7.19 10.01
N PRO A 242 3.45 -8.53 9.89
CA PRO A 242 3.56 -9.24 8.60
C PRO A 242 2.39 -8.97 7.65
N THR A 243 1.38 -8.23 8.11
CA THR A 243 0.21 -7.79 7.35
C THR A 243 0.49 -6.58 6.45
N LEU A 244 1.64 -5.92 6.60
CA LEU A 244 2.01 -4.71 5.87
C LEU A 244 2.61 -5.03 4.48
N ALA A 245 2.10 -4.38 3.44
CA ALA A 245 2.66 -4.48 2.09
C ALA A 245 4.05 -3.81 1.99
N LYS A 246 4.89 -4.21 1.01
CA LYS A 246 6.28 -3.71 0.86
C LYS A 246 6.38 -2.17 0.81
N SER A 247 5.41 -1.49 0.21
CA SER A 247 5.31 -0.01 0.19
C SER A 247 4.96 0.57 1.56
N GLN A 248 4.06 -0.08 2.31
CA GLN A 248 3.70 0.30 3.68
C GLN A 248 4.88 0.09 4.64
N VAL A 249 5.60 -1.02 4.54
CA VAL A 249 6.84 -1.28 5.31
C VAL A 249 7.88 -0.17 5.06
N SER A 250 8.07 0.25 3.81
CA SER A 250 8.96 1.37 3.48
C SER A 250 8.48 2.70 4.09
N SER A 251 7.17 2.98 4.05
CA SER A 251 6.57 4.16 4.70
C SER A 251 6.75 4.15 6.23
N VAL A 252 6.50 3.01 6.88
CA VAL A 252 6.69 2.83 8.33
C VAL A 252 8.16 3.02 8.71
N ARG A 253 9.10 2.39 7.99
CA ARG A 253 10.56 2.59 8.22
C ARG A 253 10.99 4.06 8.03
N LYS A 254 10.45 4.76 7.02
CA LYS A 254 10.71 6.20 6.80
C LYS A 254 10.20 7.08 7.95
N ASN A 255 9.00 6.83 8.45
CA ASN A 255 8.44 7.56 9.59
C ASN A 255 9.19 7.22 10.89
N LEU A 256 9.53 5.95 11.13
CA LEU A 256 10.35 5.53 12.26
C LEU A 256 11.71 6.24 12.28
N LYS A 257 12.41 6.32 11.14
CA LYS A 257 13.66 7.09 10.99
C LYS A 257 13.45 8.58 11.31
N LEU A 258 12.38 9.20 10.82
CA LEU A 258 12.03 10.60 11.10
C LEU A 258 11.77 10.84 12.60
N HIS A 259 11.04 9.93 13.25
CA HIS A 259 10.70 10.02 14.67
C HIS A 259 11.91 9.76 15.58
N LEU A 260 12.76 8.77 15.27
CA LEU A 260 14.03 8.54 15.95
C LEU A 260 14.95 9.77 15.86
N VAL A 261 15.07 10.42 14.70
CA VAL A 261 15.81 11.70 14.57
C VAL A 261 15.17 12.83 15.39
N SER A 262 13.84 12.89 15.46
CA SER A 262 13.14 13.88 16.29
C SER A 262 13.38 13.65 17.79
N VAL A 263 13.54 12.41 18.23
CA VAL A 263 13.83 12.05 19.62
C VAL A 263 15.32 12.25 19.94
N LEU A 264 16.24 11.89 19.03
CA LEU A 264 17.69 12.07 19.18
C LEU A 264 18.12 13.53 19.41
N ARG A 265 17.33 14.48 18.93
CA ARG A 265 17.54 15.93 19.12
C ARG A 265 17.17 16.42 20.53
N HIS A 266 16.56 15.57 21.35
CA HIS A 266 16.04 15.96 22.66
C HIS A 266 17.14 15.91 23.74
N PRO A 267 17.28 16.90 24.63
CA PRO A 267 18.35 16.89 25.65
C PRO A 267 18.37 15.64 26.54
N SER A 268 17.20 15.04 26.80
CA SER A 268 17.04 13.84 27.62
C SER A 268 17.25 12.51 26.88
N SER A 269 17.56 12.50 25.57
CA SER A 269 17.86 11.24 24.86
C SER A 269 19.28 10.71 25.11
N VAL A 270 20.13 11.44 25.84
CA VAL A 270 21.56 11.16 26.02
C VAL A 270 21.84 9.73 26.45
N ASP A 271 21.12 9.21 27.45
CA ASP A 271 21.30 7.85 27.96
C ASP A 271 20.94 6.77 26.91
N PHE A 272 20.05 7.12 25.97
CA PHE A 272 19.54 6.28 24.89
C PHE A 272 20.25 6.53 23.54
N HIS A 273 21.23 7.46 23.46
CA HIS A 273 21.89 7.82 22.20
C HIS A 273 22.52 6.63 21.48
N SER A 274 23.05 5.65 22.22
CA SER A 274 23.64 4.44 21.64
C SER A 274 22.57 3.59 20.90
N GLN A 275 21.47 3.28 21.59
CA GLN A 275 20.32 2.51 21.06
C GLN A 275 19.70 3.23 19.84
N ILE A 276 19.39 4.52 19.97
CA ILE A 276 18.79 5.32 18.90
C ILE A 276 19.72 5.44 17.69
N SER A 277 21.03 5.60 17.89
CA SER A 277 22.00 5.66 16.80
C SER A 277 22.09 4.33 16.04
N THR A 278 22.07 3.20 16.74
CA THR A 278 22.07 1.87 16.11
C THR A 278 20.82 1.67 15.26
N LEU A 279 19.62 1.92 15.79
CA LEU A 279 18.37 1.84 15.01
C LEU A 279 18.37 2.77 13.78
N LEU A 280 19.03 3.93 13.85
CA LEU A 280 19.17 4.83 12.72
C LEU A 280 20.15 4.30 11.65
N GLN A 281 21.23 3.63 12.04
CA GLN A 281 22.12 2.91 11.11
C GLN A 281 21.37 1.76 10.43
N ASP A 282 20.60 0.97 11.17
CA ASP A 282 19.78 -0.14 10.65
C ASP A 282 18.70 0.34 9.65
N LEU A 283 18.22 1.58 9.82
CA LEU A 283 17.32 2.29 8.92
C LEU A 283 18.05 3.07 7.80
N GLY A 284 19.34 2.79 7.58
CA GLY A 284 20.15 3.36 6.51
C GLY A 284 20.40 4.87 6.70
N MET A 285 20.83 5.30 7.88
CA MET A 285 21.33 6.66 8.13
C MET A 285 22.85 6.65 8.25
N ALA A 286 23.52 7.60 7.59
CA ALA A 286 24.97 7.70 7.68
C ALA A 286 25.39 8.26 9.06
N GLN A 287 26.50 7.77 9.61
CA GLN A 287 26.97 8.17 10.95
C GLN A 287 27.24 9.67 11.06
N SER A 288 27.60 10.34 9.96
CA SER A 288 27.76 11.80 9.86
C SER A 288 26.44 12.58 9.93
N GLU A 289 25.32 12.00 9.49
CA GLU A 289 23.98 12.58 9.65
C GLU A 289 23.48 12.42 11.09
N ILE A 290 23.73 11.26 11.70
CA ILE A 290 23.42 10.98 13.11
C ILE A 290 24.17 11.96 14.01
N ALA A 291 25.50 12.10 13.82
CA ALA A 291 26.34 13.03 14.59
C ALA A 291 25.88 14.49 14.48
N ARG A 292 25.37 14.92 13.31
CA ARG A 292 24.77 16.26 13.11
C ARG A 292 23.41 16.46 13.80
N CYS A 293 22.74 15.39 14.23
CA CYS A 293 21.46 15.46 14.92
C CYS A 293 21.57 15.36 16.45
N VAL A 294 22.72 14.96 16.99
CA VAL A 294 22.97 14.94 18.44
C VAL A 294 23.07 16.39 18.96
N PRO A 295 22.30 16.78 20.00
CA PRO A 295 22.43 18.11 20.59
C PRO A 295 23.79 18.25 21.27
N ALA A 296 24.49 19.36 21.01
CA ALA A 296 25.76 19.65 21.66
C ALA A 296 25.59 19.67 23.18
N ALA A 297 26.41 18.88 23.89
CA ALA A 297 26.25 18.63 25.33
C ALA A 297 26.23 19.96 26.12
N ALA A 298 25.08 20.29 26.69
CA ALA A 298 24.89 21.53 27.42
C ALA A 298 25.82 21.55 28.65
N GLN A 299 26.82 22.43 28.65
CA GLN A 299 27.73 22.56 29.79
C GLN A 299 26.93 22.83 31.07
N PRO A 300 27.21 22.11 32.18
CA PRO A 300 26.46 22.26 33.41
C PRO A 300 26.63 23.69 33.94
N ARG A 301 25.57 24.49 33.81
CA ARG A 301 25.55 25.90 34.26
C ARG A 301 25.93 25.95 35.73
N LYS A 302 27.06 26.60 36.04
CA LYS A 302 27.51 26.85 37.42
C LYS A 302 26.36 27.48 38.20
N ARG A 303 26.05 26.90 39.37
CA ARG A 303 25.12 27.50 40.35
C ARG A 303 25.57 28.94 40.64
N SER A 304 24.62 29.87 40.68
CA SER A 304 24.84 31.24 41.16
C SER A 304 25.27 31.20 42.63
N ARG A 305 26.57 31.38 42.88
CA ARG A 305 27.10 31.60 44.23
C ARG A 305 26.88 33.06 44.60
N HIS A 306 26.44 33.30 45.84
CA HIS A 306 26.30 34.61 46.45
C HIS A 306 27.54 35.48 46.25
N GLU A 307 27.36 36.78 46.02
CA GLU A 307 28.41 37.76 46.30
C GLU A 307 28.77 37.71 47.80
N PRO A 308 30.03 38.03 48.14
CA PRO A 308 30.28 39.44 48.47
C PRO A 308 31.48 40.04 47.74
N TYR A 309 31.27 41.26 47.24
CA TYR A 309 32.16 42.43 47.31
C TYR A 309 33.69 42.19 47.23
N SER A 310 34.32 42.50 46.09
CA SER A 310 35.48 43.41 45.99
C SER A 310 36.02 43.59 44.55
N GLU A 311 36.76 44.67 44.35
CA GLU A 311 37.25 45.23 43.08
C GLU A 311 38.29 44.38 42.33
N GLY A 312 38.39 44.54 41.00
CA GLY A 312 39.50 43.94 40.21
C GLY A 312 39.41 44.11 38.69
N LYS A 313 39.80 45.27 38.13
CA LYS A 313 39.86 45.50 36.67
C LYS A 313 41.06 44.80 36.01
N ARG A 314 40.88 44.17 34.83
CA ARG A 314 41.66 44.31 33.55
C ARG A 314 41.48 43.06 32.63
N ILE A 315 41.07 43.22 31.36
CA ILE A 315 41.88 43.37 30.11
C ILE A 315 42.71 42.09 29.80
N LYS A 316 42.74 41.48 28.60
CA LYS A 316 42.07 41.62 27.26
C LYS A 316 42.65 40.49 26.33
N ILE A 317 42.21 40.39 25.07
CA ILE A 317 42.91 39.85 23.87
C ILE A 317 42.64 38.36 23.51
N GLU A 318 41.95 38.17 22.38
CA GLU A 318 42.17 37.07 21.41
C GLU A 318 43.30 37.46 20.44
N PRO A 319 44.09 36.51 19.91
CA PRO A 319 43.81 35.94 18.58
C PRO A 319 43.77 34.39 18.62
N ALA A 320 43.14 33.62 17.73
CA ALA A 320 42.80 33.72 16.29
C ALA A 320 43.89 33.22 15.31
N LEU A 321 43.47 32.38 14.34
CA LEU A 321 44.20 31.87 13.16
C LEU A 321 45.31 30.82 13.48
N ILE A 322 45.69 29.85 12.62
CA ILE A 322 45.35 29.56 11.20
C ILE A 322 45.53 28.05 10.83
N GLU A 323 45.27 27.69 9.55
CA GLU A 323 45.60 26.51 8.68
C GLU A 323 46.78 25.54 9.12
N ASP A 324 46.99 24.31 8.62
CA ASP A 324 46.28 23.36 7.70
C ASP A 324 46.90 21.91 7.77
N ASP A 325 46.42 20.99 6.91
CA ASP A 325 47.15 19.88 6.23
C ASP A 325 47.26 18.45 6.84
N GLU A 326 47.63 17.47 5.99
CA GLU A 326 47.31 16.02 6.11
C GLU A 326 48.44 15.05 6.61
N ASP A 327 48.00 13.84 7.02
CA ASP A 327 48.67 12.50 7.00
C ASP A 327 50.09 12.24 7.59
N LYS A 328 50.15 11.43 8.67
CA LYS A 328 50.67 10.01 8.65
C LYS A 328 50.76 9.24 9.99
N GLU A 329 50.53 7.93 9.88
CA GLU A 329 51.14 6.77 10.59
C GLU A 329 51.14 6.62 12.14
N GLU A 330 50.18 5.80 12.61
CA GLU A 330 50.34 4.64 13.54
C GLU A 330 50.67 4.82 15.06
N PRO A 331 50.37 3.80 15.93
CA PRO A 331 49.71 4.08 17.21
C PRO A 331 50.33 3.52 18.51
N ALA A 332 50.01 4.14 19.65
CA ALA A 332 50.00 3.55 21.00
C ALA A 332 49.28 4.47 22.02
N PRO A 333 48.87 3.99 23.21
CA PRO A 333 48.19 2.73 23.50
C PRO A 333 46.84 2.96 24.23
N VAL A 334 46.05 1.90 24.45
CA VAL A 334 44.73 1.99 25.12
C VAL A 334 44.85 2.38 26.60
N VAL A 335 44.22 3.48 26.99
CA VAL A 335 43.95 3.83 28.40
C VAL A 335 42.45 3.63 28.67
N ALA A 336 42.12 2.63 29.48
CA ALA A 336 40.73 2.32 29.82
C ALA A 336 40.13 3.39 30.76
N PRO A 337 38.93 3.95 30.45
CA PRO A 337 38.16 4.73 31.42
C PRO A 337 37.72 3.84 32.59
N LYS A 338 37.87 4.34 33.81
CA LYS A 338 37.36 3.65 35.02
C LYS A 338 35.83 3.70 35.05
N PRO A 339 35.14 2.69 35.62
CA PRO A 339 33.69 2.67 35.67
C PRO A 339 33.14 3.82 36.51
N SER A 340 32.25 4.62 35.92
CA SER A 340 31.43 5.60 36.63
C SER A 340 30.19 4.91 37.21
N THR A 341 30.08 4.84 38.53
CA THR A 341 28.91 4.28 39.22
C THR A 341 27.72 5.23 39.17
N THR A 342 26.85 5.05 38.17
CA THR A 342 25.51 5.65 38.09
C THR A 342 24.46 4.56 37.91
N THR A 343 23.57 4.43 38.90
CA THR A 343 22.48 3.45 38.93
C THR A 343 21.34 3.86 37.99
N GLY A 344 21.50 3.56 36.70
CA GLY A 344 20.37 3.48 35.78
C GLY A 344 19.60 2.17 35.99
N THR A 345 18.28 2.20 35.88
CA THR A 345 17.43 1.00 35.87
C THR A 345 17.68 0.21 34.60
N GLN A 346 18.50 -0.85 34.68
CA GLN A 346 18.76 -1.74 33.55
C GLN A 346 17.47 -2.49 33.19
N SER A 347 17.15 -2.57 31.90
CA SER A 347 15.96 -3.33 31.45
C SER A 347 16.24 -4.83 31.44
N ALA A 348 15.17 -5.64 31.45
CA ALA A 348 15.26 -7.09 31.25
C ALA A 348 16.01 -7.48 29.95
N ILE A 349 15.91 -6.64 28.92
CA ILE A 349 16.62 -6.81 27.65
C ILE A 349 18.12 -6.51 27.82
N ASP A 350 18.51 -5.50 28.61
CA ASP A 350 19.93 -5.20 28.88
C ASP A 350 20.59 -6.35 29.65
N LEU A 351 19.96 -6.82 30.73
CA LEU A 351 20.44 -7.96 31.52
C LEU A 351 20.60 -9.23 30.67
N THR A 352 19.63 -9.49 29.79
CA THR A 352 19.67 -10.65 28.89
C THR A 352 20.70 -10.48 27.76
N ALA A 353 20.93 -9.24 27.28
CA ALA A 353 21.94 -8.94 26.26
C ALA A 353 23.36 -9.07 26.80
N ASP A 354 23.63 -8.57 28.01
CA ASP A 354 24.96 -8.70 28.64
C ASP A 354 25.26 -10.16 29.03
N PHE A 355 24.24 -10.99 29.29
CA PHE A 355 24.38 -12.45 29.41
C PHE A 355 24.70 -13.15 28.07
N ILE A 356 24.04 -12.76 26.98
CA ILE A 356 24.27 -13.35 25.64
C ILE A 356 25.63 -12.93 25.06
N ARG A 357 26.07 -11.68 25.26
CA ARG A 357 27.29 -11.12 24.66
C ARG A 357 28.56 -11.98 24.82
N PRO A 358 28.93 -12.53 25.99
CA PRO A 358 30.09 -13.42 26.12
C PRO A 358 29.90 -14.81 25.49
N LEU A 359 28.66 -15.22 25.19
CA LEU A 359 28.34 -16.52 24.58
C LEU A 359 28.44 -16.50 23.05
N LEU A 360 28.47 -15.32 22.41
CA LEU A 360 28.59 -15.14 20.96
C LEU A 360 30.02 -15.36 20.42
N THR A 361 30.65 -16.47 20.78
CA THR A 361 31.93 -16.88 20.18
C THR A 361 31.70 -17.39 18.74
N PRO A 362 32.71 -17.30 17.83
CA PRO A 362 32.55 -17.79 16.46
C PRO A 362 32.13 -19.27 16.37
N GLU A 363 32.61 -20.10 17.28
CA GLU A 363 32.26 -21.52 17.37
C GLU A 363 30.81 -21.74 17.85
N ASN A 364 30.35 -21.00 18.86
CA ASN A 364 28.95 -21.06 19.31
C ASN A 364 27.99 -20.54 18.23
N VAL A 365 28.34 -19.45 17.55
CA VAL A 365 27.54 -18.88 16.46
C VAL A 365 27.49 -19.83 15.26
N ALA A 366 28.60 -20.45 14.87
CA ALA A 366 28.63 -21.46 13.82
C ALA A 366 27.74 -22.67 14.16
N ASN A 367 27.82 -23.18 15.39
CA ASN A 367 26.95 -24.27 15.85
C ASN A 367 25.46 -23.87 15.88
N LEU A 368 25.13 -22.65 16.31
CA LEU A 368 23.76 -22.13 16.31
C LEU A 368 23.20 -22.00 14.88
N VAL A 369 24.02 -21.55 13.92
CA VAL A 369 23.65 -21.52 12.49
C VAL A 369 23.43 -22.93 11.96
N LEU A 370 24.35 -23.88 12.20
CA LEU A 370 24.21 -25.27 11.76
C LEU A 370 22.96 -25.97 12.32
N ILE A 371 22.59 -25.69 13.58
CA ILE A 371 21.36 -26.21 14.19
C ILE A 371 20.11 -25.55 13.58
N SER A 372 20.15 -24.23 13.35
CA SER A 372 19.00 -23.50 12.79
C SER A 372 18.77 -23.71 11.29
N MET A 373 19.79 -24.12 10.53
CA MET A 373 19.64 -24.48 9.10
C MET A 373 18.57 -25.54 8.85
N VAL A 374 18.32 -26.46 9.80
CA VAL A 374 17.28 -27.50 9.69
C VAL A 374 15.86 -26.93 9.81
N TYR A 375 15.71 -25.71 10.35
CA TYR A 375 14.44 -25.01 10.53
C TYR A 375 14.21 -23.90 9.49
N LEU A 376 15.17 -23.66 8.58
CA LEU A 376 15.00 -22.71 7.48
C LEU A 376 14.14 -23.33 6.36
N PRO A 377 13.23 -22.56 5.73
CA PRO A 377 12.50 -23.04 4.57
C PRO A 377 13.42 -23.18 3.34
N GLU A 378 13.16 -24.17 2.49
CA GLU A 378 13.94 -24.45 1.27
C GLU A 378 13.97 -23.27 0.26
N VAL A 379 13.03 -22.34 0.37
CA VAL A 379 12.95 -21.13 -0.46
C VAL A 379 13.02 -19.89 0.44
N MET A 380 13.91 -18.96 0.10
CA MET A 380 14.11 -17.71 0.85
C MET A 380 12.79 -16.91 0.98
N PRO A 381 12.33 -16.58 2.21
CA PRO A 381 11.11 -15.81 2.39
C PRO A 381 11.20 -14.42 1.76
N ALA A 382 10.17 -14.03 1.00
CA ALA A 382 10.11 -12.71 0.35
C ALA A 382 10.13 -11.54 1.35
N SER A 383 9.71 -11.77 2.60
CA SER A 383 9.89 -10.84 3.73
C SER A 383 11.38 -10.65 4.05
N PHE A 384 12.11 -11.73 4.32
CA PHE A 384 13.54 -11.72 4.62
C PHE A 384 14.36 -11.08 3.48
N GLN A 385 14.08 -11.46 2.22
CA GLN A 385 14.72 -10.87 1.04
C GLN A 385 14.44 -9.36 0.89
N ALA A 386 13.31 -8.87 1.40
CA ALA A 386 12.97 -7.44 1.38
C ALA A 386 13.51 -6.65 2.59
N THR A 387 13.98 -7.33 3.64
CA THR A 387 14.55 -6.71 4.85
C THR A 387 16.06 -6.89 5.01
N TYR A 388 16.69 -7.76 4.22
CA TYR A 388 18.12 -8.06 4.28
C TYR A 388 18.99 -6.86 3.86
N THR A 389 19.79 -6.35 4.79
CA THR A 389 20.82 -5.33 4.55
C THR A 389 22.20 -5.99 4.64
N PRO A 390 23.07 -5.89 3.62
CA PRO A 390 24.44 -6.41 3.71
C PRO A 390 25.25 -5.69 4.81
N VAL A 391 25.99 -6.46 5.62
CA VAL A 391 26.89 -5.91 6.65
C VAL A 391 28.27 -5.69 6.05
N GLU A 392 28.65 -4.43 5.82
CA GLU A 392 29.90 -4.07 5.12
C GLU A 392 31.19 -4.42 5.88
N SER A 393 31.11 -4.61 7.21
CA SER A 393 32.26 -4.80 8.09
C SER A 393 31.97 -5.74 9.28
N ALA A 394 31.60 -6.99 8.98
CA ALA A 394 31.18 -7.97 9.98
C ALA A 394 32.29 -8.33 11.01
N GLY A 395 31.92 -8.39 12.29
CA GLY A 395 32.75 -8.91 13.40
C GLY A 395 33.24 -7.86 14.41
N THR A 396 32.74 -6.62 14.36
CA THR A 396 33.11 -5.59 15.36
C THR A 396 32.41 -5.81 16.71
N ASP A 397 33.03 -5.40 17.82
CA ASP A 397 32.44 -5.55 19.16
C ASP A 397 31.07 -4.85 19.30
N ALA A 398 30.89 -3.72 18.61
CA ALA A 398 29.61 -3.02 18.53
C ALA A 398 28.52 -3.88 17.86
N GLN A 399 28.84 -4.61 16.78
CA GLN A 399 27.91 -5.54 16.14
C GLN A 399 27.63 -6.77 17.01
N ILE A 400 28.63 -7.29 17.73
CA ILE A 400 28.43 -8.40 18.69
C ILE A 400 27.47 -7.96 19.80
N LYS A 401 27.63 -6.73 20.31
CA LYS A 401 26.70 -6.15 21.30
C LYS A 401 25.29 -5.91 20.72
N HIS A 402 25.17 -5.45 19.48
CA HIS A 402 23.88 -5.29 18.80
C HIS A 402 23.18 -6.64 18.56
N LEU A 403 23.90 -7.66 18.07
CA LEU A 403 23.37 -9.01 17.87
C LEU A 403 22.90 -9.63 19.19
N ALA A 404 23.68 -9.46 20.27
CA ALA A 404 23.27 -9.88 21.61
C ALA A 404 21.97 -9.19 22.06
N ARG A 405 21.80 -7.89 21.75
CA ARG A 405 20.57 -7.12 22.06
C ARG A 405 19.36 -7.55 21.21
N LEU A 406 19.54 -7.86 19.93
CA LEU A 406 18.47 -8.42 19.09
C LEU A 406 18.03 -9.80 19.61
N MET A 407 18.99 -10.68 19.92
CA MET A 407 18.70 -12.00 20.48
C MET A 407 18.04 -11.89 21.86
N ALA A 408 18.50 -10.98 22.73
CA ALA A 408 17.86 -10.69 24.01
C ALA A 408 16.42 -10.21 23.83
N THR A 409 16.17 -9.28 22.92
CA THR A 409 14.81 -8.77 22.64
C THR A 409 13.86 -9.91 22.26
N GLN A 410 14.31 -10.84 21.41
CA GLN A 410 13.51 -12.01 21.02
C GLN A 410 13.36 -13.05 22.14
N MET A 411 14.40 -13.28 22.94
CA MET A 411 14.34 -14.20 24.09
C MET A 411 13.43 -13.66 25.20
N THR A 412 13.59 -12.40 25.60
CA THR A 412 12.74 -11.73 26.58
C THR A 412 11.28 -11.68 26.11
N ALA A 413 11.01 -11.41 24.82
CA ALA A 413 9.67 -11.48 24.24
C ALA A 413 9.07 -12.90 24.23
N ALA A 414 9.91 -13.94 24.29
CA ALA A 414 9.51 -15.35 24.44
C ALA A 414 9.47 -15.83 25.92
N GLY A 415 9.72 -14.95 26.89
CA GLY A 415 9.78 -15.31 28.31
C GLY A 415 11.05 -16.06 28.72
N LEU A 416 12.18 -15.81 28.05
CA LEU A 416 13.45 -16.51 28.24
C LEU A 416 14.60 -15.55 28.58
N GLY A 417 15.44 -15.95 29.54
CA GLY A 417 16.70 -15.29 29.89
C GLY A 417 16.69 -14.59 31.26
N PRO A 418 17.87 -14.23 31.80
CA PRO A 418 18.00 -13.77 33.19
C PRO A 418 17.22 -12.49 33.54
N GLY A 419 16.85 -11.69 32.53
CA GLY A 419 16.06 -10.48 32.73
C GLY A 419 14.59 -10.72 33.12
N GLU A 420 14.04 -11.91 32.90
CA GLU A 420 12.70 -12.27 33.41
C GLU A 420 12.78 -12.86 34.83
N GLU A 421 13.77 -13.71 35.13
CA GLU A 421 14.01 -14.24 36.48
C GLU A 421 14.21 -13.11 37.51
N GLY A 422 14.86 -12.01 37.09
CA GLY A 422 15.02 -10.81 37.91
C GLY A 422 13.72 -10.09 38.31
N LYS A 423 12.58 -10.32 37.62
CA LYS A 423 11.29 -9.70 37.98
C LYS A 423 10.57 -10.43 39.11
N GLU A 424 10.80 -11.73 39.26
CA GLU A 424 10.22 -12.51 40.37
C GLU A 424 11.09 -12.39 41.65
N GLY A 425 12.37 -12.03 41.49
CA GLY A 425 13.37 -12.02 42.57
C GLY A 425 13.33 -10.87 43.58
N GLU A 426 12.63 -9.75 43.33
CA GLU A 426 12.57 -8.63 44.29
C GLU A 426 11.60 -8.86 45.47
N GLY A 427 10.92 -10.01 45.53
CA GLY A 427 9.90 -10.33 46.54
C GLY A 427 10.41 -10.95 47.85
N GLU A 428 11.45 -11.80 47.82
CA GLU A 428 11.89 -12.58 48.99
C GLU A 428 13.43 -12.56 49.15
N ALA A 429 13.91 -11.90 50.21
CA ALA A 429 15.34 -11.81 50.51
C ALA A 429 15.64 -12.06 52.01
N SER A 430 15.73 -13.33 52.41
CA SER A 430 16.49 -13.72 53.61
C SER A 430 16.84 -15.21 53.67
N MET A 431 18.04 -15.48 54.20
CA MET A 431 18.60 -16.75 54.72
C MET A 431 19.40 -17.70 53.79
N GLU A 432 20.57 -18.03 54.34
CA GLU A 432 21.47 -19.18 54.14
C GLU A 432 22.39 -19.26 52.89
N GLU A 433 23.67 -18.95 53.13
CA GLU A 433 24.82 -19.40 52.33
C GLU A 433 25.14 -20.88 52.62
N SER A 434 25.50 -21.70 51.61
CA SER A 434 26.57 -22.70 51.78
C SER A 434 27.16 -23.26 50.46
N SER A 435 28.44 -22.92 50.23
CA SER A 435 29.49 -23.73 49.59
C SER A 435 29.24 -24.62 48.34
N SER A 436 30.11 -24.38 47.35
CA SER A 436 30.90 -25.38 46.55
C SER A 436 30.48 -25.81 45.12
N LYS A 437 31.21 -25.22 44.17
CA LYS A 437 31.85 -25.78 42.94
C LYS A 437 31.07 -26.50 41.82
N ASP A 438 31.54 -26.16 40.61
CA ASP A 438 31.50 -26.83 39.30
C ASP A 438 30.15 -26.92 38.54
N PRO A 439 30.03 -26.32 37.34
CA PRO A 439 28.80 -26.33 36.54
C PRO A 439 28.71 -27.56 35.63
N LEU A 440 27.91 -28.56 36.01
CA LEU A 440 27.56 -29.68 35.13
C LEU A 440 26.24 -29.43 34.40
N ILE A 441 26.32 -29.19 33.09
CA ILE A 441 25.16 -28.99 32.21
C ILE A 441 24.40 -30.31 32.05
N ILE A 442 23.35 -30.51 32.85
CA ILE A 442 22.45 -31.66 32.71
C ILE A 442 21.53 -31.44 31.50
N ARG A 443 21.93 -31.99 30.36
CA ARG A 443 21.05 -32.16 29.19
C ARG A 443 19.78 -32.93 29.58
N LYS A 444 18.64 -32.26 29.60
CA LYS A 444 17.33 -32.89 29.43
C LYS A 444 16.72 -32.49 28.09
N VAL A 445 16.82 -33.41 27.13
CA VAL A 445 15.97 -33.37 25.94
C VAL A 445 14.53 -33.62 26.39
N SER A 446 13.57 -32.89 25.85
CA SER A 446 12.15 -33.22 25.97
C SER A 446 11.47 -32.88 24.65
N ALA A 447 10.84 -33.87 24.05
CA ALA A 447 10.19 -33.74 22.75
C ALA A 447 8.76 -33.21 22.89
N VAL A 448 8.28 -32.62 21.80
CA VAL A 448 6.91 -32.16 21.56
C VAL A 448 5.86 -33.21 21.99
N SER A 449 4.90 -32.84 22.84
CA SER A 449 3.47 -33.20 22.66
C SER A 449 2.50 -32.48 23.62
N LEU A 450 1.26 -32.33 23.15
CA LEU A 450 -0.02 -32.10 23.84
C LEU A 450 -0.06 -31.58 25.30
N GLY A 451 -0.44 -30.32 25.43
CA GLY A 451 -1.66 -29.82 26.10
C GLY A 451 -2.18 -30.45 27.41
N GLN A 452 -2.46 -29.59 28.39
CA GLN A 452 -3.26 -29.91 29.58
C GLN A 452 -4.16 -28.74 30.01
N ALA A 453 -5.20 -29.05 30.78
CA ALA A 453 -6.09 -28.08 31.42
C ALA A 453 -6.59 -28.63 32.78
N ILE A 454 -7.11 -27.74 33.62
CA ILE A 454 -7.87 -28.01 34.87
C ILE A 454 -7.05 -28.45 36.11
N SER A 455 -6.59 -27.43 36.86
CA SER A 455 -7.04 -27.06 38.23
C SER A 455 -7.09 -28.10 39.38
N VAL A 456 -6.68 -27.69 40.60
CA VAL A 456 -7.56 -27.52 41.80
C VAL A 456 -6.76 -27.17 43.09
N VAL A 457 -7.16 -26.08 43.79
CA VAL A 457 -7.20 -25.76 45.26
C VAL A 457 -6.15 -26.38 46.22
N GLY A 458 -5.58 -25.69 47.23
CA GLY A 458 -5.79 -24.38 47.90
C GLY A 458 -4.74 -24.20 49.02
N ALA A 459 -4.85 -23.39 50.09
CA ALA A 459 -5.86 -22.44 50.61
C ALA A 459 -5.12 -21.43 51.56
N TYR A 460 -5.69 -20.32 52.06
CA TYR A 460 -6.51 -20.28 53.29
C TYR A 460 -6.96 -18.85 53.69
N LYS A 461 -8.02 -18.78 54.53
CA LYS A 461 -8.40 -17.73 55.51
C LYS A 461 -9.00 -16.37 55.05
N SER A 462 -10.30 -16.25 55.35
CA SER A 462 -11.05 -15.06 55.83
C SER A 462 -10.41 -14.44 57.10
N GLN A 463 -10.72 -13.23 57.62
CA GLN A 463 -11.79 -12.20 57.47
C GLN A 463 -11.27 -10.93 58.23
N PRO A 464 -11.99 -9.78 58.37
CA PRO A 464 -13.16 -9.25 57.66
C PRO A 464 -12.90 -7.85 57.04
N ALA A 465 -13.95 -7.11 56.66
CA ALA A 465 -13.87 -5.68 56.35
C ALA A 465 -15.12 -4.90 56.81
N GLU A 466 -14.90 -3.87 57.62
CA GLU A 466 -15.74 -2.66 57.74
C GLU A 466 -15.07 -1.59 56.83
N GLU A 467 -15.68 -0.47 56.40
CA GLU A 467 -16.92 0.20 56.82
C GLU A 467 -17.53 0.95 55.59
N THR A 468 -18.70 1.58 55.73
CA THR A 468 -19.37 2.31 54.61
C THR A 468 -19.00 3.80 54.53
N PRO A 469 -19.37 4.49 53.43
CA PRO A 469 -20.47 5.45 53.58
C PRO A 469 -21.61 5.27 52.55
N GLN A 470 -22.83 5.67 52.93
CA GLN A 470 -24.02 5.63 52.08
C GLN A 470 -24.39 7.01 51.50
N ALA A 471 -24.88 7.04 50.27
CA ALA A 471 -25.60 8.19 49.71
C ALA A 471 -27.06 8.21 50.18
N LYS A 472 -27.64 9.41 50.32
CA LYS A 472 -28.90 9.65 51.05
C LYS A 472 -30.14 9.51 50.15
N LYS A 473 -31.27 9.12 50.76
CA LYS A 473 -32.63 9.43 50.26
C LYS A 473 -33.46 10.06 51.38
N LEU A 474 -34.34 11.00 51.02
CA LEU A 474 -35.28 11.66 51.93
C LEU A 474 -36.59 10.85 52.09
N PRO A 475 -37.35 11.06 53.18
CA PRO A 475 -38.46 10.18 53.58
C PRO A 475 -39.87 10.71 53.25
N GLU A 476 -40.86 9.82 53.36
CA GLU A 476 -42.31 10.12 53.31
C GLU A 476 -43.08 9.19 54.32
N PRO A 477 -44.37 9.43 54.67
CA PRO A 477 -44.68 9.88 56.04
C PRO A 477 -45.19 8.84 57.07
N ILE A 478 -45.68 9.36 58.22
CA ILE A 478 -45.86 8.68 59.51
C ILE A 478 -47.28 8.12 59.74
N LEU A 479 -47.30 6.89 60.28
CA LEU A 479 -48.24 6.20 61.23
C LEU A 479 -49.59 6.86 61.59
N PRO A 480 -50.61 6.02 61.92
CA PRO A 480 -50.83 5.76 63.36
C PRO A 480 -51.00 4.27 63.75
N SER A 481 -50.92 3.99 65.05
CA SER A 481 -50.95 2.66 65.68
C SER A 481 -52.24 2.41 66.47
N THR A 482 -52.71 1.15 66.55
CA THR A 482 -53.58 0.70 67.66
C THR A 482 -53.49 -0.82 67.94
N GLN A 483 -52.93 -1.15 69.10
CA GLN A 483 -53.37 -2.12 70.13
C GLN A 483 -53.97 -3.51 69.77
N ALA A 484 -53.49 -4.52 70.51
CA ALA A 484 -54.10 -5.85 70.74
C ALA A 484 -55.28 -5.75 71.78
N PRO A 485 -56.00 -6.82 72.23
CA PRO A 485 -55.77 -8.28 72.12
C PRO A 485 -57.05 -9.12 71.80
N GLY A 486 -57.04 -10.45 72.00
CA GLY A 486 -58.29 -11.24 72.03
C GLY A 486 -58.19 -12.76 71.84
N SER A 487 -58.18 -13.50 72.94
CA SER A 487 -58.16 -14.97 73.09
C SER A 487 -59.22 -15.82 72.34
N SER A 488 -58.80 -17.05 71.96
CA SER A 488 -59.63 -18.27 71.74
C SER A 488 -60.58 -18.34 70.53
N GLY A 489 -60.90 -19.51 69.95
CA GLY A 489 -60.28 -20.83 70.14
C GLY A 489 -61.19 -22.01 69.76
N ARG A 490 -60.88 -22.74 68.66
CA ARG A 490 -61.39 -24.09 68.37
C ARG A 490 -60.56 -24.74 67.25
N LYS A 491 -60.06 -25.96 67.45
CA LYS A 491 -59.33 -26.72 66.43
C LYS A 491 -60.30 -27.24 65.36
N LYS A 492 -60.28 -26.66 64.15
CA LYS A 492 -60.80 -27.33 62.94
C LYS A 492 -59.77 -28.36 62.45
N VAL A 493 -60.22 -29.33 61.64
CA VAL A 493 -59.36 -30.36 61.03
C VAL A 493 -58.33 -29.69 60.13
N PHE A 494 -57.05 -30.02 60.31
CA PHE A 494 -55.95 -29.39 59.58
C PHE A 494 -55.84 -29.96 58.15
N ARG A 495 -56.57 -29.36 57.21
CA ARG A 495 -56.39 -29.60 55.77
C ARG A 495 -55.40 -28.59 55.22
N LEU A 496 -54.35 -29.05 54.55
CA LEU A 496 -53.27 -28.19 54.07
C LEU A 496 -53.78 -27.11 53.08
N ALA A 497 -54.75 -27.48 52.24
CA ALA A 497 -55.40 -26.59 51.27
C ALA A 497 -56.24 -25.46 51.92
N ASP A 498 -56.65 -25.59 53.18
CA ASP A 498 -57.45 -24.58 53.89
C ASP A 498 -56.55 -23.52 54.58
N VAL A 499 -55.23 -23.70 54.55
CA VAL A 499 -54.21 -22.86 55.23
C VAL A 499 -53.18 -22.30 54.25
N VAL A 500 -52.86 -23.03 53.18
CA VAL A 500 -52.00 -22.57 52.09
C VAL A 500 -52.84 -21.78 51.09
N GLN A 501 -52.65 -20.47 51.03
CA GLN A 501 -53.14 -19.68 49.89
C GLN A 501 -52.48 -20.22 48.60
N PRO A 502 -53.23 -20.43 47.50
CA PRO A 502 -52.61 -20.71 46.22
C PRO A 502 -51.68 -19.55 45.85
N LEU A 503 -50.48 -19.87 45.39
CA LEU A 503 -49.54 -18.89 44.87
C LEU A 503 -50.21 -18.12 43.73
N SER A 504 -50.09 -16.79 43.71
CA SER A 504 -50.51 -16.03 42.53
C SER A 504 -49.65 -16.42 41.33
N ASP A 505 -50.15 -16.26 40.11
CA ASP A 505 -49.42 -16.68 38.90
C ASP A 505 -48.03 -16.02 38.83
N SER A 506 -47.94 -14.74 39.21
CA SER A 506 -46.67 -14.00 39.37
C SER A 506 -45.72 -14.57 40.44
N GLN A 507 -46.23 -15.18 41.52
CA GLN A 507 -45.40 -15.88 42.51
C GLN A 507 -44.95 -17.25 42.00
N LEU A 508 -45.85 -17.97 41.31
CA LEU A 508 -45.55 -19.27 40.70
C LEU A 508 -44.49 -19.12 39.59
N GLU A 509 -44.64 -18.13 38.71
CA GLU A 509 -43.66 -17.76 37.68
C GLU A 509 -42.31 -17.37 38.30
N LYS A 510 -42.31 -16.53 39.34
CA LYS A 510 -41.08 -16.14 40.06
C LYS A 510 -40.37 -17.34 40.70
N LEU A 511 -41.12 -18.24 41.34
CA LEU A 511 -40.56 -19.46 41.94
C LEU A 511 -40.06 -20.45 40.88
N THR A 512 -40.72 -20.53 39.74
CA THR A 512 -40.29 -21.38 38.60
C THR A 512 -39.01 -20.83 37.98
N ASN A 513 -38.93 -19.51 37.75
CA ASN A 513 -37.71 -18.80 37.36
C ASN A 513 -36.54 -19.05 38.34
N MET A 514 -36.79 -18.96 39.65
CA MET A 514 -35.78 -19.28 40.67
C MET A 514 -35.36 -20.76 40.63
N ALA A 515 -36.27 -21.69 40.39
CA ALA A 515 -35.97 -23.12 40.30
C ALA A 515 -35.11 -23.44 39.06
N VAL A 516 -35.48 -22.94 37.87
CA VAL A 516 -34.71 -23.16 36.63
C VAL A 516 -33.32 -22.52 36.74
N LYS A 517 -33.21 -21.28 37.23
CA LYS A 517 -31.90 -20.62 37.45
C LYS A 517 -31.01 -21.41 38.41
N ARG A 518 -31.60 -22.06 39.44
CA ARG A 518 -30.86 -22.96 40.34
C ARG A 518 -30.33 -24.21 39.64
N ILE A 519 -31.09 -24.80 38.72
CA ILE A 519 -30.66 -25.98 37.92
C ILE A 519 -29.60 -25.60 36.88
N LEU A 520 -29.71 -24.41 36.28
CA LEU A 520 -28.68 -23.86 35.39
C LEU A 520 -27.36 -23.64 36.16
N GLN A 521 -27.39 -22.94 37.30
CA GLN A 521 -26.20 -22.64 38.11
C GLN A 521 -25.58 -23.88 38.81
N ALA A 522 -26.31 -24.98 38.98
CA ALA A 522 -25.83 -26.21 39.62
C ALA A 522 -24.77 -27.00 38.81
N GLU A 523 -24.35 -26.50 37.65
CA GLU A 523 -23.36 -27.11 36.73
C GLU A 523 -22.14 -27.72 37.43
N LYS A 524 -21.38 -26.90 38.17
CA LYS A 524 -20.13 -27.32 38.83
C LYS A 524 -20.36 -28.33 39.96
N ALA A 525 -21.55 -28.36 40.56
CA ALA A 525 -21.91 -29.33 41.59
C ALA A 525 -22.32 -30.68 40.98
N ILE A 526 -23.13 -30.66 39.92
CA ILE A 526 -23.62 -31.87 39.25
C ILE A 526 -22.50 -32.54 38.44
N ALA A 527 -21.57 -31.77 37.85
CA ALA A 527 -20.39 -32.33 37.20
C ALA A 527 -19.54 -33.21 38.13
N ARG A 528 -19.36 -32.80 39.39
CA ARG A 528 -18.65 -33.59 40.43
C ARG A 528 -19.34 -34.90 40.81
N SER A 529 -20.62 -35.06 40.45
CA SER A 529 -21.38 -36.31 40.66
C SER A 529 -21.47 -37.21 39.42
N GLY A 530 -20.90 -36.80 38.27
CA GLY A 530 -21.02 -37.50 36.98
C GLY A 530 -22.40 -37.38 36.29
N MET A 531 -23.40 -36.81 36.96
CA MET A 531 -24.80 -36.76 36.49
C MET A 531 -25.11 -35.61 35.52
N SER A 532 -24.09 -35.00 34.90
CA SER A 532 -24.24 -33.91 33.90
C SER A 532 -25.22 -34.26 32.78
N HIS A 533 -25.16 -35.49 32.28
CA HIS A 533 -26.05 -35.98 31.23
C HIS A 533 -27.54 -36.01 31.64
N VAL A 534 -27.84 -36.16 32.94
CA VAL A 534 -29.21 -36.06 33.47
C VAL A 534 -29.64 -34.60 33.58
N ARG A 535 -28.77 -33.68 34.04
CA ARG A 535 -29.03 -32.23 34.01
C ARG A 535 -29.36 -31.75 32.59
N VAL A 536 -28.58 -32.18 31.59
CA VAL A 536 -28.81 -31.82 30.18
C VAL A 536 -30.17 -32.30 29.69
N LYS A 537 -30.52 -33.58 29.91
CA LYS A 537 -31.83 -34.14 29.53
C LYS A 537 -33.01 -33.50 30.28
N LEU A 538 -32.81 -33.15 31.55
CA LEU A 538 -33.82 -32.47 32.38
C LEU A 538 -34.08 -31.06 31.85
N LEU A 539 -33.03 -30.26 31.63
CA LEU A 539 -33.14 -28.90 31.08
C LEU A 539 -33.81 -28.92 29.70
N ALA A 540 -33.30 -29.70 28.75
CA ALA A 540 -33.86 -29.76 27.40
C ALA A 540 -35.37 -30.10 27.37
N ARG A 541 -35.83 -31.02 28.26
CA ARG A 541 -37.26 -31.37 28.38
C ARG A 541 -38.09 -30.31 29.09
N LEU A 542 -37.60 -29.72 30.18
CA LEU A 542 -38.31 -28.62 30.86
C LEU A 542 -38.52 -27.43 29.90
N MET A 543 -37.54 -27.16 29.03
CA MET A 543 -37.62 -26.04 28.09
C MET A 543 -38.62 -26.22 26.94
N THR A 544 -38.99 -27.46 26.60
CA THR A 544 -40.13 -27.72 25.69
C THR A 544 -41.48 -27.71 26.40
N GLN A 545 -41.51 -27.42 27.71
CA GLN A 545 -42.72 -27.27 28.52
C GLN A 545 -42.91 -25.85 29.09
N PHE A 546 -41.97 -24.92 28.83
CA PHE A 546 -42.05 -23.53 29.26
C PHE A 546 -41.81 -22.59 28.07
N GLU A 547 -42.65 -21.56 27.96
CA GLU A 547 -42.60 -20.56 26.89
C GLU A 547 -42.01 -19.23 27.39
N GLY A 548 -41.69 -18.33 26.44
CA GLY A 548 -41.21 -16.98 26.74
C GLY A 548 -39.80 -16.91 27.37
N THR A 549 -39.64 -15.97 28.30
CA THR A 549 -38.35 -15.45 28.83
C THR A 549 -37.36 -16.50 29.32
N MET A 550 -37.84 -17.66 29.75
CA MET A 550 -37.02 -18.82 30.12
C MET A 550 -36.15 -19.33 28.96
N LYS A 551 -36.66 -19.31 27.72
CA LYS A 551 -35.91 -19.76 26.54
C LYS A 551 -34.72 -18.84 26.29
N ASP A 552 -34.91 -17.52 26.40
CA ASP A 552 -33.85 -16.53 26.22
C ASP A 552 -32.80 -16.59 27.34
N ASP A 553 -33.23 -16.79 28.59
CA ASP A 553 -32.33 -16.97 29.73
C ASP A 553 -31.46 -18.23 29.58
N MET A 554 -32.00 -19.34 29.06
CA MET A 554 -31.18 -20.52 28.79
C MET A 554 -30.33 -20.39 27.52
N LEU A 555 -30.81 -19.73 26.46
CA LEU A 555 -30.01 -19.48 25.26
C LEU A 555 -28.80 -18.59 25.58
N ARG A 556 -28.99 -17.53 26.39
CA ARG A 556 -27.88 -16.71 26.92
C ARG A 556 -26.92 -17.54 27.78
N PHE A 557 -27.44 -18.39 28.67
CA PHE A 557 -26.61 -19.32 29.46
C PHE A 557 -25.84 -20.35 28.60
N ILE A 558 -26.39 -20.83 27.49
CA ILE A 558 -25.66 -21.70 26.55
C ILE A 558 -24.54 -20.92 25.87
N LEU A 559 -24.85 -19.71 25.38
CA LEU A 559 -23.90 -18.86 24.65
C LEU A 559 -22.72 -18.40 25.51
N GLU A 560 -22.93 -18.14 26.81
CA GLU A 560 -21.87 -17.82 27.79
C GLU A 560 -20.61 -18.67 27.64
N ASP A 561 -20.78 -20.01 27.62
CA ASP A 561 -19.73 -21.01 27.40
C ASP A 561 -20.28 -22.17 26.55
N MET A 562 -20.49 -21.89 25.27
CA MET A 562 -20.95 -22.88 24.30
C MET A 562 -19.91 -24.01 24.08
N ARG A 563 -18.66 -23.86 24.52
CA ARG A 563 -17.63 -24.90 24.40
C ARG A 563 -17.92 -26.05 25.37
N THR A 564 -18.12 -25.76 26.66
CA THR A 564 -18.47 -26.80 27.64
C THR A 564 -19.97 -27.16 27.61
N ARG A 565 -20.84 -26.25 27.17
CA ARG A 565 -22.30 -26.43 27.17
C ARG A 565 -22.86 -26.96 25.83
N SER A 566 -22.01 -27.34 24.88
CA SER A 566 -22.44 -27.77 23.53
C SER A 566 -23.44 -28.94 23.53
N ASP A 567 -23.28 -29.94 24.41
CA ASP A 567 -24.24 -31.05 24.54
C ASP A 567 -25.66 -30.59 24.94
N LEU A 568 -25.78 -29.48 25.69
CA LEU A 568 -27.08 -28.87 26.03
C LEU A 568 -27.69 -28.16 24.82
N ALA A 569 -26.88 -27.44 24.04
CA ALA A 569 -27.32 -26.80 22.79
C ALA A 569 -27.86 -27.82 21.78
N PHE A 570 -27.12 -28.92 21.55
CA PHE A 570 -27.59 -30.03 20.71
C PHE A 570 -28.86 -30.65 21.28
N SER A 571 -28.88 -30.98 22.57
CA SER A 571 -30.05 -31.61 23.21
C SER A 571 -31.32 -30.74 23.11
N LEU A 572 -31.20 -29.41 23.26
CA LEU A 572 -32.30 -28.48 23.06
C LEU A 572 -32.76 -28.47 21.60
N LEU A 573 -31.85 -28.28 20.64
CA LEU A 573 -32.14 -28.19 19.22
C LEU A 573 -32.83 -29.46 18.68
N TYR A 574 -32.36 -30.64 19.09
CA TYR A 574 -33.01 -31.91 18.77
C TYR A 574 -34.37 -32.06 19.48
N GLN A 575 -34.54 -31.56 20.71
CA GLN A 575 -35.79 -31.68 21.47
C GLN A 575 -36.89 -30.74 20.94
N GLU A 576 -36.57 -29.52 20.53
CA GLU A 576 -37.50 -28.61 19.82
C GLU A 576 -37.92 -29.20 18.45
N TYR A 577 -36.98 -29.80 17.71
CA TYR A 577 -37.31 -30.49 16.45
C TYR A 577 -38.24 -31.69 16.65
N ASN A 578 -38.01 -32.48 17.69
CA ASN A 578 -38.89 -33.59 18.08
C ASN A 578 -40.28 -33.09 18.53
N GLN A 579 -40.36 -31.92 19.18
CA GLN A 579 -41.63 -31.30 19.56
C GLN A 579 -42.44 -30.94 18.31
N TYR A 580 -41.83 -30.27 17.32
CA TYR A 580 -42.44 -30.01 16.01
C TYR A 580 -42.94 -31.30 15.34
N LEU A 581 -42.11 -32.34 15.26
CA LEU A 581 -42.52 -33.64 14.69
C LEU A 581 -43.70 -34.29 15.42
N SER A 582 -43.79 -34.12 16.74
CA SER A 582 -44.88 -34.68 17.56
C SER A 582 -46.23 -33.98 17.37
N GLN A 583 -46.24 -32.77 16.79
CA GLN A 583 -47.43 -31.93 16.59
C GLN A 583 -47.93 -31.93 15.14
N LEU A 584 -47.27 -32.65 14.23
CA LEU A 584 -47.69 -32.78 12.83
C LEU A 584 -49.13 -33.35 12.71
N PRO A 585 -49.96 -32.84 11.78
CA PRO A 585 -49.64 -31.88 10.72
C PRO A 585 -49.71 -30.39 11.14
N SER A 586 -50.05 -30.10 12.39
CA SER A 586 -50.34 -28.75 12.90
C SER A 586 -49.18 -28.04 13.62
N GLY A 587 -48.03 -28.71 13.81
CA GLY A 587 -46.87 -28.16 14.50
C GLY A 587 -46.20 -27.03 13.70
N SER A 588 -45.86 -25.93 14.37
CA SER A 588 -45.05 -24.86 13.76
C SER A 588 -43.55 -25.11 13.94
N LEU A 589 -42.75 -24.59 13.01
CA LEU A 589 -41.28 -24.65 13.06
C LEU A 589 -40.68 -23.50 13.90
N ASP A 590 -41.45 -22.46 14.23
CA ASP A 590 -40.96 -21.18 14.78
C ASP A 590 -40.05 -21.33 16.01
N SER A 591 -40.39 -22.23 16.95
CA SER A 591 -39.56 -22.47 18.15
C SER A 591 -38.22 -23.14 17.82
N TYR A 592 -38.20 -24.03 16.83
CA TYR A 592 -36.96 -24.63 16.33
C TYR A 592 -36.12 -23.60 15.58
N GLU A 593 -36.77 -22.78 14.74
CA GLU A 593 -36.12 -21.74 13.96
C GLU A 593 -35.50 -20.66 14.85
N HIS A 594 -36.25 -20.13 15.83
CA HIS A 594 -35.74 -19.18 16.83
C HIS A 594 -34.55 -19.77 17.60
N CYS A 595 -34.65 -21.03 18.06
CA CYS A 595 -33.55 -21.70 18.75
C CYS A 595 -32.29 -21.82 17.87
N LEU A 596 -32.44 -22.22 16.60
CA LEU A 596 -31.31 -22.36 15.67
C LEU A 596 -30.69 -21.01 15.33
N PHE A 597 -31.51 -20.01 15.04
CA PHE A 597 -31.08 -18.65 14.71
C PHE A 597 -30.34 -17.99 15.89
N SER A 598 -30.89 -18.01 17.11
CA SER A 598 -30.24 -17.42 18.28
C SER A 598 -28.90 -18.08 18.61
N LEU A 599 -28.79 -19.41 18.48
CA LEU A 599 -27.52 -20.12 18.70
C LEU A 599 -26.47 -19.80 17.63
N LEU A 600 -26.88 -19.63 16.36
CA LEU A 600 -25.95 -19.28 15.27
C LEU A 600 -25.52 -17.81 15.32
N SER A 601 -26.43 -16.85 15.59
CA SER A 601 -26.10 -15.42 15.72
C SER A 601 -25.17 -15.17 16.90
N GLY A 602 -25.49 -15.70 18.08
CA GLY A 602 -24.63 -15.57 19.27
C GLY A 602 -23.27 -16.28 19.16
N LEU A 603 -23.11 -17.21 18.21
CA LEU A 603 -21.81 -17.78 17.82
C LEU A 603 -21.08 -16.92 16.78
N GLN A 604 -21.81 -16.27 15.87
CA GLN A 604 -21.23 -15.32 14.91
C GLN A 604 -20.64 -14.09 15.64
N GLU A 605 -21.37 -13.52 16.59
CA GLU A 605 -20.99 -12.30 17.33
C GLU A 605 -19.71 -12.44 18.18
N ARG A 606 -19.35 -13.66 18.60
CA ARG A 606 -18.20 -13.91 19.51
C ARG A 606 -16.90 -14.16 18.74
N PRO A 607 -15.88 -13.27 18.80
CA PRO A 607 -14.70 -13.32 17.91
C PRO A 607 -13.77 -14.54 18.10
N GLU A 608 -13.81 -15.19 19.27
CA GLU A 608 -12.87 -16.27 19.65
C GLU A 608 -13.11 -17.63 18.95
N GLN A 609 -14.25 -17.82 18.27
CA GLN A 609 -14.74 -19.10 17.73
C GLN A 609 -13.91 -19.67 16.55
N ARG A 610 -12.66 -20.08 16.79
CA ARG A 610 -11.80 -20.80 15.81
C ARG A 610 -11.99 -22.33 15.84
N ASP A 611 -12.64 -22.88 16.86
CA ASP A 611 -12.69 -24.32 17.16
C ASP A 611 -13.65 -25.15 16.28
N GLY A 612 -14.21 -24.57 15.22
CA GLY A 612 -15.16 -25.26 14.34
C GLY A 612 -16.53 -25.57 14.97
N LEU A 613 -16.83 -25.06 16.17
CA LEU A 613 -18.12 -25.26 16.86
C LEU A 613 -19.32 -24.78 16.01
N PHE A 614 -19.19 -23.65 15.30
CA PHE A 614 -20.20 -23.19 14.32
C PHE A 614 -20.45 -24.24 13.24
N THR A 615 -19.39 -24.76 12.61
CA THR A 615 -19.47 -25.85 11.62
C THR A 615 -20.09 -27.12 12.19
N LYS A 616 -19.79 -27.48 13.44
CA LYS A 616 -20.41 -28.63 14.11
C LYS A 616 -21.90 -28.38 14.33
N LEU A 617 -22.31 -27.20 14.82
CA LEU A 617 -23.72 -26.87 15.03
C LEU A 617 -24.52 -26.94 13.72
N VAL A 618 -23.99 -26.35 12.65
CA VAL A 618 -24.61 -26.36 11.31
C VAL A 618 -24.69 -27.77 10.71
N LEU A 619 -23.69 -28.63 10.92
CA LEU A 619 -23.71 -29.99 10.39
C LEU A 619 -24.62 -30.95 11.18
N GLU A 620 -24.75 -30.75 12.50
CA GLU A 620 -25.59 -31.57 13.40
C GLU A 620 -27.05 -31.11 13.48
N ALA A 621 -27.37 -29.86 13.11
CA ALA A 621 -28.74 -29.34 13.16
C ALA A 621 -29.70 -30.20 12.30
N PRO A 622 -30.84 -30.71 12.82
CA PRO A 622 -31.77 -31.52 12.04
C PRO A 622 -32.14 -30.94 10.67
N LEU A 623 -32.52 -29.66 10.62
CA LEU A 623 -32.93 -28.94 9.42
C LEU A 623 -32.26 -27.55 9.39
N ILE A 624 -31.84 -27.09 8.21
CA ILE A 624 -31.38 -25.70 8.02
C ILE A 624 -32.55 -24.88 7.49
N THR A 625 -33.00 -23.91 8.28
CA THR A 625 -34.02 -22.91 7.91
C THR A 625 -33.41 -21.84 7.00
N GLU A 626 -34.25 -21.01 6.37
CA GLU A 626 -33.76 -19.95 5.47
C GLU A 626 -33.08 -18.82 6.26
N SER A 627 -33.62 -18.47 7.43
CA SER A 627 -32.96 -17.58 8.40
C SER A 627 -31.60 -18.11 8.89
N ALA A 628 -31.47 -19.41 9.18
CA ALA A 628 -30.19 -20.02 9.52
C ALA A 628 -29.20 -20.00 8.33
N LEU A 629 -29.70 -20.10 7.09
CA LEU A 629 -28.90 -19.99 5.89
C LEU A 629 -28.41 -18.55 5.65
N GLU A 630 -29.19 -17.52 6.01
CA GLU A 630 -28.70 -16.14 6.04
C GLU A 630 -27.58 -15.95 7.08
N VAL A 631 -27.70 -16.51 8.29
CA VAL A 631 -26.63 -16.41 9.30
C VAL A 631 -25.36 -17.13 8.81
N ILE A 632 -25.50 -18.27 8.12
CA ILE A 632 -24.38 -18.95 7.46
C ILE A 632 -23.77 -18.08 6.34
N ARG A 633 -24.59 -17.37 5.54
CA ARG A 633 -24.10 -16.41 4.52
C ARG A 633 -23.28 -15.30 5.19
N ARG A 634 -23.84 -14.60 6.19
CA ARG A 634 -23.15 -13.52 6.93
C ARG A 634 -21.87 -13.99 7.62
N TYR A 635 -21.84 -15.24 8.11
CA TYR A 635 -20.64 -15.87 8.67
C TYR A 635 -19.54 -16.16 7.62
N CYS A 636 -19.90 -16.32 6.33
CA CYS A 636 -18.95 -16.44 5.22
C CYS A 636 -18.44 -15.08 4.71
N GLU A 637 -19.17 -13.99 4.98
CA GLU A 637 -18.83 -12.62 4.60
C GLU A 637 -17.83 -11.95 5.58
N ASP A 638 -17.55 -12.58 6.72
CA ASP A 638 -16.56 -12.17 7.72
C ASP A 638 -15.13 -12.56 7.27
N GLU A 639 -14.27 -11.57 7.06
CA GLU A 639 -12.90 -11.79 6.59
C GLU A 639 -12.00 -12.60 7.55
N SER A 640 -12.33 -12.64 8.85
CA SER A 640 -11.60 -13.41 9.85
C SER A 640 -11.95 -14.91 9.82
N ARG A 641 -13.13 -15.25 9.26
CA ARG A 641 -13.75 -16.59 9.31
C ARG A 641 -14.09 -17.19 7.96
N VAL A 642 -13.99 -16.42 6.88
CA VAL A 642 -14.29 -16.81 5.50
C VAL A 642 -13.88 -18.25 5.18
N TYR A 643 -12.65 -18.67 5.47
CA TYR A 643 -12.19 -20.03 5.18
C TYR A 643 -12.98 -21.11 5.93
N LEU A 644 -13.33 -20.87 7.20
CA LEU A 644 -14.13 -21.77 8.01
C LEU A 644 -15.59 -21.78 7.55
N GLY A 645 -16.18 -20.62 7.25
CA GLY A 645 -17.55 -20.52 6.71
C GLY A 645 -17.72 -21.19 5.34
N MET A 646 -16.80 -20.94 4.41
CA MET A 646 -16.76 -21.60 3.10
C MET A 646 -16.53 -23.11 3.23
N THR A 647 -15.78 -23.54 4.26
CA THR A 647 -15.69 -24.96 4.63
C THR A 647 -17.03 -25.50 5.16
N THR A 648 -17.77 -24.74 5.99
CA THR A 648 -19.12 -25.12 6.43
C THR A 648 -20.08 -25.28 5.25
N LEU A 649 -20.12 -24.32 4.31
CA LEU A 649 -20.94 -24.41 3.09
C LEU A 649 -20.55 -25.61 2.23
N LYS A 650 -19.24 -25.84 1.98
CA LYS A 650 -18.76 -27.04 1.29
C LYS A 650 -19.27 -28.32 1.97
N GLU A 651 -19.11 -28.43 3.29
CA GLU A 651 -19.51 -29.65 4.01
C GLU A 651 -21.04 -29.85 4.01
N LEU A 652 -21.85 -28.78 4.01
CA LEU A 652 -23.29 -28.85 3.76
C LEU A 652 -23.61 -29.38 2.35
N ILE A 653 -23.00 -28.79 1.32
CA ILE A 653 -23.14 -29.20 -0.10
C ILE A 653 -22.80 -30.69 -0.28
N LEU A 654 -21.83 -31.22 0.47
CA LEU A 654 -21.40 -32.62 0.37
C LEU A 654 -22.17 -33.60 1.26
N LYS A 655 -22.67 -33.17 2.43
CA LYS A 655 -23.35 -34.07 3.40
C LYS A 655 -24.88 -34.03 3.34
N ARG A 656 -25.48 -33.01 2.71
CA ARG A 656 -26.95 -32.81 2.69
C ARG A 656 -27.49 -32.66 1.25
N PRO A 657 -27.55 -33.76 0.46
CA PRO A 657 -27.94 -33.71 -0.95
C PRO A 657 -29.34 -33.09 -1.18
N SER A 658 -30.28 -33.28 -0.27
CA SER A 658 -31.69 -32.85 -0.40
C SER A 658 -31.91 -31.34 -0.59
N ARG A 659 -30.92 -30.50 -0.24
CA ARG A 659 -30.92 -29.03 -0.44
C ARG A 659 -29.61 -28.54 -1.09
N GLN A 660 -28.87 -29.44 -1.74
CA GLN A 660 -27.51 -29.18 -2.26
C GLN A 660 -27.42 -27.92 -3.14
N PHE A 661 -28.37 -27.74 -4.06
CA PHE A 661 -28.40 -26.59 -4.97
C PHE A 661 -28.67 -25.25 -4.26
N GLN A 662 -29.39 -25.24 -3.14
CA GLN A 662 -29.59 -24.01 -2.34
C GLN A 662 -28.29 -23.59 -1.66
N TYR A 663 -27.57 -24.54 -1.02
CA TYR A 663 -26.27 -24.26 -0.40
C TYR A 663 -25.20 -23.89 -1.45
N LEU A 664 -25.26 -24.50 -2.64
CA LEU A 664 -24.39 -24.15 -3.77
C LEU A 664 -24.71 -22.76 -4.33
N HIS A 665 -25.98 -22.35 -4.39
CA HIS A 665 -26.36 -20.99 -4.79
C HIS A 665 -25.74 -19.94 -3.86
N VAL A 666 -25.82 -20.13 -2.54
CA VAL A 666 -25.18 -19.21 -1.57
C VAL A 666 -23.66 -19.13 -1.79
N LEU A 667 -23.00 -20.27 -2.05
CA LEU A 667 -21.57 -20.29 -2.37
C LEU A 667 -21.26 -19.56 -3.70
N LEU A 668 -22.13 -19.67 -4.71
CA LEU A 668 -21.99 -19.01 -6.00
C LEU A 668 -22.20 -17.48 -5.91
N ASP A 669 -23.20 -17.02 -5.15
CA ASP A 669 -23.44 -15.58 -4.91
C ASP A 669 -22.21 -14.90 -4.26
N LEU A 670 -21.55 -15.61 -3.34
CA LEU A 670 -20.34 -15.15 -2.66
C LEU A 670 -19.12 -15.03 -3.61
N SER A 671 -19.22 -15.49 -4.85
CA SER A 671 -18.18 -15.29 -5.88
C SER A 671 -18.25 -13.93 -6.60
N SER A 672 -19.40 -13.26 -6.56
CA SER A 672 -19.60 -11.88 -7.03
C SER A 672 -19.46 -10.84 -5.92
N HIS A 673 -19.31 -11.26 -4.66
CA HIS A 673 -19.22 -10.39 -3.49
C HIS A 673 -18.03 -9.40 -3.52
N ASP A 674 -18.20 -8.20 -2.98
CA ASP A 674 -17.24 -7.09 -3.12
C ASP A 674 -15.91 -7.32 -2.39
N LYS A 675 -15.96 -7.80 -1.14
CA LYS A 675 -14.77 -8.12 -0.33
C LYS A 675 -13.92 -9.18 -1.03
N GLU A 676 -12.71 -8.80 -1.43
CA GLU A 676 -11.82 -9.65 -2.22
C GLU A 676 -11.47 -10.99 -1.54
N LYS A 677 -11.31 -11.02 -0.22
CA LYS A 677 -11.04 -12.27 0.53
C LYS A 677 -12.21 -13.25 0.48
N VAL A 678 -13.44 -12.75 0.58
CA VAL A 678 -14.68 -13.54 0.47
C VAL A 678 -14.75 -14.17 -0.92
N ARG A 679 -14.68 -13.32 -1.95
CA ARG A 679 -14.68 -13.70 -3.36
C ARG A 679 -13.59 -14.70 -3.73
N SER A 680 -12.32 -14.41 -3.44
CA SER A 680 -11.19 -15.28 -3.80
C SER A 680 -11.24 -16.64 -3.09
N THR A 681 -11.73 -16.67 -1.85
CA THR A 681 -11.98 -17.94 -1.14
C THR A 681 -13.16 -18.70 -1.77
N ALA A 682 -14.30 -18.04 -2.02
CA ALA A 682 -15.46 -18.64 -2.66
C ALA A 682 -15.09 -19.28 -4.02
N LEU A 683 -14.42 -18.55 -4.90
CA LEU A 683 -13.91 -19.03 -6.18
C LEU A 683 -13.01 -20.27 -6.01
N THR A 684 -12.13 -20.28 -5.01
CA THR A 684 -11.25 -21.43 -4.72
C THR A 684 -12.03 -22.68 -4.27
N PHE A 685 -13.12 -22.51 -3.51
CA PHE A 685 -14.01 -23.61 -3.15
C PHE A 685 -14.91 -24.04 -4.32
N ILE A 686 -15.39 -23.12 -5.15
CA ILE A 686 -16.22 -23.44 -6.33
C ILE A 686 -15.41 -24.25 -7.35
N LYS A 687 -14.15 -23.93 -7.62
CA LYS A 687 -13.28 -24.75 -8.49
C LYS A 687 -13.19 -26.21 -8.01
N ARG A 688 -13.06 -26.43 -6.69
CA ARG A 688 -13.06 -27.78 -6.07
C ARG A 688 -14.42 -28.48 -6.13
N MET A 689 -15.53 -27.74 -6.20
CA MET A 689 -16.86 -28.32 -6.43
C MET A 689 -17.11 -28.62 -7.91
N TYR A 690 -16.56 -27.78 -8.80
CA TYR A 690 -16.58 -27.94 -10.25
C TYR A 690 -15.79 -29.18 -10.73
N GLU A 691 -14.84 -29.70 -9.95
CA GLU A 691 -14.27 -31.04 -10.19
C GLU A 691 -15.33 -32.15 -10.26
N LYS A 692 -16.53 -31.97 -9.67
CA LYS A 692 -17.60 -32.98 -9.62
C LYS A 692 -18.62 -32.79 -10.74
N ASP A 693 -18.75 -33.78 -11.62
CA ASP A 693 -19.55 -33.68 -12.86
C ASP A 693 -21.00 -33.24 -12.63
N HIS A 694 -21.67 -33.78 -11.60
CA HIS A 694 -23.07 -33.46 -11.25
C HIS A 694 -23.30 -32.02 -10.77
N LEU A 695 -22.24 -31.24 -10.51
CA LEU A 695 -22.34 -29.82 -10.13
C LEU A 695 -21.92 -28.89 -11.28
N ARG A 696 -21.18 -29.37 -12.29
CA ARG A 696 -20.62 -28.53 -13.37
C ARG A 696 -21.68 -27.75 -14.11
N GLU A 697 -22.70 -28.43 -14.63
CA GLU A 697 -23.76 -27.80 -15.44
C GLU A 697 -24.45 -26.64 -14.68
N TYR A 698 -24.69 -26.80 -13.37
CA TYR A 698 -25.30 -25.76 -12.55
C TYR A 698 -24.37 -24.55 -12.33
N ILE A 699 -23.08 -24.82 -12.08
CA ILE A 699 -22.04 -23.79 -11.91
C ILE A 699 -21.80 -23.03 -13.22
N GLU A 700 -21.71 -23.73 -14.35
CA GLU A 700 -21.58 -23.11 -15.68
C GLU A 700 -22.80 -22.27 -16.03
N LYS A 701 -24.02 -22.78 -15.79
CA LYS A 701 -25.26 -22.05 -16.05
C LYS A 701 -25.35 -20.77 -15.21
N PHE A 702 -24.95 -20.81 -13.94
CA PHE A 702 -24.87 -19.60 -13.11
C PHE A 702 -23.85 -18.59 -13.68
N ALA A 703 -22.65 -19.05 -14.05
CA ALA A 703 -21.60 -18.19 -14.63
C ALA A 703 -22.02 -17.59 -15.99
N LEU A 704 -22.68 -18.36 -16.85
CA LEU A 704 -23.21 -17.93 -18.14
C LEU A 704 -24.33 -16.90 -17.95
N ASN A 705 -25.27 -17.13 -17.03
CA ASN A 705 -26.34 -16.18 -16.71
C ASN A 705 -25.77 -14.82 -16.28
N TYR A 706 -24.78 -14.80 -15.37
CA TYR A 706 -24.11 -13.56 -14.94
C TYR A 706 -23.34 -12.88 -16.08
N MET A 707 -22.65 -13.63 -16.94
CA MET A 707 -21.98 -13.06 -18.11
C MET A 707 -22.97 -12.46 -19.13
N GLN A 708 -24.13 -13.10 -19.33
CA GLN A 708 -25.16 -12.61 -20.26
C GLN A 708 -25.77 -11.26 -19.83
N LEU A 709 -25.71 -10.90 -18.54
CA LEU A 709 -26.14 -9.57 -18.08
C LEU A 709 -25.39 -8.44 -18.78
N LEU A 710 -24.13 -8.68 -19.20
CA LEU A 710 -23.26 -7.71 -19.90
C LEU A 710 -23.72 -7.36 -21.33
N VAL A 711 -24.75 -8.03 -21.85
CA VAL A 711 -25.40 -7.65 -23.12
C VAL A 711 -26.40 -6.50 -22.90
N HIS A 712 -26.89 -6.30 -21.68
CA HIS A 712 -27.79 -5.18 -21.36
C HIS A 712 -27.04 -3.84 -21.33
N PRO A 713 -27.68 -2.73 -21.74
CA PRO A 713 -27.03 -1.42 -21.81
C PRO A 713 -26.62 -0.86 -20.44
N ASN A 714 -27.31 -1.27 -19.37
CA ASN A 714 -27.07 -0.87 -17.98
C ASN A 714 -27.07 -2.11 -17.07
N PRO A 715 -26.35 -2.08 -15.92
CA PRO A 715 -26.38 -3.14 -14.91
C PRO A 715 -27.78 -3.36 -14.31
N PRO A 716 -28.26 -4.62 -14.17
CA PRO A 716 -29.50 -4.91 -13.45
C PRO A 716 -29.41 -4.58 -11.95
N SER A 717 -30.56 -4.29 -11.32
CA SER A 717 -30.68 -4.01 -9.88
C SER A 717 -30.14 -5.13 -8.97
N LEU A 718 -30.07 -6.38 -9.46
CA LEU A 718 -29.49 -7.54 -8.78
C LEU A 718 -27.98 -7.39 -8.47
N LEU A 719 -27.27 -6.49 -9.15
CA LEU A 719 -25.84 -6.22 -8.92
C LEU A 719 -25.58 -5.17 -7.83
N PHE A 720 -26.63 -4.59 -7.26
CA PHE A 720 -26.55 -3.53 -6.26
C PHE A 720 -27.04 -4.00 -4.88
N GLY A 721 -26.60 -3.33 -3.82
CA GLY A 721 -26.91 -3.70 -2.45
C GLY A 721 -28.39 -3.52 -2.12
N VAL A 722 -28.94 -4.38 -1.24
CA VAL A 722 -30.29 -4.19 -0.69
C VAL A 722 -30.30 -2.92 0.16
N GLY A 723 -30.78 -1.82 -0.42
CA GLY A 723 -30.75 -0.47 0.17
C GLY A 723 -30.16 0.63 -0.73
N GLU A 724 -29.66 0.29 -1.92
CA GLU A 724 -29.25 1.31 -2.91
C GLU A 724 -30.45 1.73 -3.80
N ASP A 725 -30.81 3.01 -3.76
CA ASP A 725 -31.94 3.60 -4.50
C ASP A 725 -31.73 3.55 -6.03
N THR A 726 -32.13 2.43 -6.64
CA THR A 726 -31.91 2.11 -8.06
C THR A 726 -33.00 2.69 -8.99
N GLU A 727 -33.55 3.86 -8.67
CA GLU A 727 -34.53 4.57 -9.52
C GLU A 727 -33.90 5.27 -10.75
N VAL A 728 -32.58 5.43 -10.79
CA VAL A 728 -31.85 6.01 -11.92
C VAL A 728 -30.93 4.96 -12.53
N ALA A 729 -31.00 4.81 -13.86
CA ALA A 729 -30.14 3.90 -14.62
C ALA A 729 -28.66 4.34 -14.55
N SER A 730 -27.92 3.72 -13.63
CA SER A 730 -26.46 3.87 -13.54
C SER A 730 -25.77 3.25 -14.76
N PRO A 731 -24.69 3.84 -15.29
CA PRO A 731 -23.89 3.22 -16.34
C PRO A 731 -23.01 2.09 -15.76
N TRP A 732 -22.65 1.12 -16.61
CA TRP A 732 -21.71 0.06 -16.23
C TRP A 732 -20.38 0.61 -15.69
N THR A 733 -20.03 0.21 -14.47
CA THR A 733 -18.75 0.51 -13.83
C THR A 733 -17.75 -0.62 -14.09
N GLU A 734 -16.43 -0.38 -13.97
CA GLU A 734 -15.46 -1.47 -14.13
C GLU A 734 -15.66 -2.56 -13.07
N GLU A 735 -16.12 -2.20 -11.86
CA GLU A 735 -16.38 -3.14 -10.78
C GLU A 735 -17.60 -4.04 -11.07
N THR A 736 -18.73 -3.47 -11.49
CA THR A 736 -19.95 -4.25 -11.83
C THR A 736 -19.74 -5.18 -13.02
N VAL A 737 -18.93 -4.77 -14.00
CA VAL A 737 -18.49 -5.66 -15.09
C VAL A 737 -17.56 -6.77 -14.56
N ARG A 738 -16.69 -6.48 -13.59
CA ARG A 738 -15.82 -7.50 -12.98
C ARG A 738 -16.60 -8.49 -12.11
N GLN A 739 -17.58 -8.03 -11.33
CA GLN A 739 -18.51 -8.86 -10.54
C GLN A 739 -19.13 -9.98 -11.42
N CYS A 740 -19.67 -9.60 -12.59
CA CYS A 740 -20.27 -10.54 -13.56
C CYS A 740 -19.27 -11.55 -14.16
N LEU A 741 -17.98 -11.21 -14.22
CA LEU A 741 -16.94 -11.99 -14.89
C LEU A 741 -16.10 -12.86 -13.94
N TYR A 742 -16.09 -12.61 -12.63
CA TYR A 742 -15.16 -13.26 -11.70
C TYR A 742 -15.27 -14.79 -11.70
N LEU A 743 -16.47 -15.34 -11.53
CA LEU A 743 -16.67 -16.79 -11.59
C LEU A 743 -16.28 -17.34 -12.96
N TYR A 744 -16.81 -16.72 -14.02
CA TYR A 744 -16.63 -17.15 -15.41
C TYR A 744 -15.15 -17.26 -15.80
N LEU A 745 -14.39 -16.18 -15.59
CA LEU A 745 -12.95 -16.13 -15.87
C LEU A 745 -12.14 -17.07 -14.97
N SER A 746 -12.66 -17.45 -13.80
CA SER A 746 -12.03 -18.45 -12.94
C SER A 746 -12.21 -19.89 -13.45
N LEU A 747 -13.29 -20.18 -14.18
CA LEU A 747 -13.62 -21.48 -14.77
C LEU A 747 -13.02 -21.67 -16.16
N LEU A 748 -12.75 -20.58 -16.89
CA LEU A 748 -12.20 -20.61 -18.25
C LEU A 748 -10.91 -21.45 -18.42
N PRO A 749 -9.96 -21.51 -17.45
CA PRO A 749 -8.80 -22.43 -17.51
C PRO A 749 -9.12 -23.90 -17.15
N LEU A 750 -10.36 -24.22 -16.75
CA LEU A 750 -10.82 -25.57 -16.44
C LEU A 750 -11.73 -26.14 -17.53
N ASN A 751 -12.46 -25.28 -18.26
CA ASN A 751 -13.19 -25.63 -19.46
C ASN A 751 -12.96 -24.59 -20.56
N HIS A 752 -12.10 -24.95 -21.51
CA HIS A 752 -11.66 -24.05 -22.58
C HIS A 752 -12.78 -23.68 -23.58
N ARG A 753 -13.84 -24.50 -23.69
CA ARG A 753 -14.99 -24.27 -24.59
C ARG A 753 -15.72 -22.97 -24.29
N LEU A 754 -15.71 -22.54 -23.03
CA LEU A 754 -16.28 -21.28 -22.55
C LEU A 754 -15.67 -20.04 -23.26
N VAL A 755 -14.51 -20.18 -23.93
CA VAL A 755 -13.92 -19.08 -24.70
C VAL A 755 -14.80 -18.63 -25.88
N HIS A 756 -15.64 -19.52 -26.43
CA HIS A 756 -16.54 -19.21 -27.53
C HIS A 756 -17.75 -18.39 -27.09
N GLU A 757 -18.39 -18.74 -25.98
CA GLU A 757 -19.50 -17.98 -25.38
C GLU A 757 -19.03 -16.58 -24.93
N LEU A 758 -17.81 -16.48 -24.39
CA LEU A 758 -17.19 -15.20 -24.06
C LEU A 758 -16.95 -14.35 -25.31
N ALA A 759 -16.53 -14.97 -26.43
CA ALA A 759 -16.37 -14.25 -27.69
C ALA A 759 -17.72 -13.79 -28.26
N ALA A 760 -18.80 -14.58 -28.11
CA ALA A 760 -20.15 -14.20 -28.53
C ALA A 760 -20.65 -12.97 -27.76
N VAL A 761 -20.70 -13.04 -26.42
CA VAL A 761 -21.08 -11.89 -25.57
C VAL A 761 -20.15 -10.69 -25.78
N TYR A 762 -18.85 -10.91 -26.01
CA TYR A 762 -17.93 -9.84 -26.37
C TYR A 762 -18.28 -9.16 -27.68
N THR A 763 -18.87 -9.83 -28.68
CA THR A 763 -19.30 -9.11 -29.91
C THR A 763 -20.44 -8.14 -29.65
N GLU A 764 -21.42 -8.53 -28.83
CA GLU A 764 -22.64 -7.76 -28.54
C GLU A 764 -22.41 -6.63 -27.51
N ALA A 765 -21.50 -6.82 -26.55
CA ALA A 765 -21.24 -5.88 -25.46
C ALA A 765 -20.84 -4.45 -25.91
N ILE A 766 -21.14 -3.45 -25.08
CA ILE A 766 -20.77 -2.04 -25.33
C ILE A 766 -19.25 -1.78 -25.21
N ALA A 767 -18.79 -0.65 -25.72
CA ALA A 767 -17.36 -0.32 -25.82
C ALA A 767 -16.61 -0.30 -24.47
N ASP A 768 -17.29 0.11 -23.39
CA ASP A 768 -16.69 0.19 -22.06
C ASP A 768 -16.53 -1.20 -21.43
N ILE A 769 -17.55 -2.06 -21.52
CA ILE A 769 -17.48 -3.48 -21.17
C ILE A 769 -16.36 -4.18 -21.97
N LYS A 770 -16.28 -3.93 -23.28
CA LYS A 770 -15.21 -4.45 -24.15
C LYS A 770 -13.81 -4.05 -23.66
N ARG A 771 -13.63 -2.83 -23.13
CA ARG A 771 -12.35 -2.40 -22.52
C ARG A 771 -12.09 -3.08 -21.19
N SER A 772 -13.11 -3.28 -20.34
CA SER A 772 -13.00 -4.00 -19.07
C SER A 772 -12.60 -5.47 -19.27
N VAL A 773 -13.25 -6.19 -20.18
CA VAL A 773 -12.91 -7.61 -20.50
C VAL A 773 -11.44 -7.75 -20.92
N LEU A 774 -10.94 -6.85 -21.79
CA LEU A 774 -9.55 -6.87 -22.26
C LEU A 774 -8.50 -6.62 -21.15
N ARG A 775 -8.90 -6.04 -20.01
CA ARG A 775 -8.05 -5.87 -18.83
C ARG A 775 -7.93 -7.16 -18.03
N VAL A 776 -9.05 -7.81 -17.70
CA VAL A 776 -9.07 -9.01 -16.82
C VAL A 776 -8.73 -10.34 -17.49
N ILE A 777 -8.87 -10.44 -18.81
CA ILE A 777 -8.68 -11.71 -19.55
C ILE A 777 -7.22 -12.25 -19.55
N GLU A 778 -6.25 -11.50 -19.03
CA GLU A 778 -4.83 -11.85 -19.07
C GLU A 778 -4.45 -13.11 -18.26
N GLN A 779 -4.90 -13.24 -17.01
CA GLN A 779 -4.59 -14.43 -16.21
C GLN A 779 -5.29 -15.70 -16.73
N PRO A 780 -6.60 -15.69 -17.08
CA PRO A 780 -7.29 -16.86 -17.61
C PRO A 780 -6.65 -17.43 -18.89
N ILE A 781 -6.27 -16.57 -19.85
CA ILE A 781 -5.68 -17.02 -21.12
C ILE A 781 -4.28 -17.63 -20.91
N ARG A 782 -3.45 -17.08 -19.99
CA ARG A 782 -2.20 -17.74 -19.61
C ARG A 782 -2.43 -19.10 -18.94
N GLY A 783 -3.56 -19.28 -18.24
CA GLY A 783 -3.96 -20.56 -17.66
C GLY A 783 -4.39 -21.63 -18.68
N MET A 784 -5.02 -21.23 -19.79
CA MET A 784 -5.41 -22.16 -20.86
C MET A 784 -4.23 -22.67 -21.70
N GLY A 785 -3.20 -21.83 -21.87
CA GLY A 785 -2.02 -22.12 -22.69
C GLY A 785 -2.28 -22.07 -24.21
N MET A 786 -1.18 -21.98 -24.98
CA MET A 786 -1.24 -21.79 -26.44
C MET A 786 -1.61 -23.05 -27.25
N ASN A 787 -1.62 -24.22 -26.60
CA ASN A 787 -1.96 -25.51 -27.22
C ASN A 787 -3.45 -25.89 -27.03
N SER A 788 -4.26 -24.96 -26.52
CA SER A 788 -5.70 -25.18 -26.32
C SER A 788 -6.44 -25.29 -27.67
N PRO A 789 -7.14 -26.41 -27.95
CA PRO A 789 -7.81 -26.61 -29.25
C PRO A 789 -8.96 -25.63 -29.46
N ASP A 790 -9.75 -25.33 -28.42
CA ASP A 790 -10.84 -24.36 -28.47
C ASP A 790 -10.32 -22.93 -28.71
N LEU A 791 -9.13 -22.59 -28.19
CA LEU A 791 -8.49 -21.30 -28.46
C LEU A 791 -7.97 -21.22 -29.90
N LEU A 792 -7.35 -22.27 -30.42
CA LEU A 792 -6.95 -22.35 -31.84
C LEU A 792 -8.16 -22.32 -32.79
N LEU A 793 -9.28 -22.91 -32.38
CA LEU A 793 -10.56 -22.83 -33.10
C LEU A 793 -11.16 -21.42 -33.06
N LEU A 794 -10.99 -20.68 -31.96
CA LEU A 794 -11.40 -19.26 -31.85
C LEU A 794 -10.53 -18.34 -32.72
N VAL A 795 -9.24 -18.64 -32.90
CA VAL A 795 -8.38 -17.90 -33.84
C VAL A 795 -8.82 -18.16 -35.28
N GLU A 796 -9.05 -19.42 -35.65
CA GLU A 796 -9.53 -19.83 -36.98
C GLU A 796 -10.91 -19.25 -37.32
N ASN A 797 -11.87 -19.37 -36.39
CA ASN A 797 -13.26 -18.98 -36.58
C ASN A 797 -13.65 -17.72 -35.78
N CYS A 798 -12.72 -16.77 -35.63
CA CYS A 798 -12.91 -15.50 -34.92
C CYS A 798 -14.26 -14.82 -35.26
N PRO A 799 -15.14 -14.51 -34.30
CA PRO A 799 -16.38 -13.76 -34.59
C PRO A 799 -16.14 -12.34 -35.11
N LYS A 800 -17.02 -11.81 -35.96
CA LYS A 800 -16.95 -10.40 -36.40
C LYS A 800 -17.21 -9.49 -35.19
N GLY A 801 -16.27 -8.60 -34.87
CA GLY A 801 -16.29 -7.79 -33.66
C GLY A 801 -15.46 -8.35 -32.49
N ALA A 802 -14.87 -9.55 -32.63
CA ALA A 802 -13.97 -10.16 -31.66
C ALA A 802 -12.48 -10.01 -32.03
N GLU A 803 -12.15 -9.26 -33.09
CA GLU A 803 -10.79 -9.07 -33.60
C GLU A 803 -9.83 -8.52 -32.51
N THR A 804 -10.30 -7.59 -31.69
CA THR A 804 -9.56 -7.01 -30.56
C THR A 804 -9.34 -8.01 -29.41
N LEU A 805 -10.31 -8.90 -29.16
CA LEU A 805 -10.22 -9.96 -28.17
C LEU A 805 -9.15 -10.98 -28.58
N VAL A 806 -9.23 -11.49 -29.81
CA VAL A 806 -8.25 -12.43 -30.36
C VAL A 806 -6.85 -11.82 -30.40
N THR A 807 -6.71 -10.55 -30.84
CA THR A 807 -5.42 -9.84 -30.81
C THR A 807 -4.83 -9.79 -29.40
N ARG A 808 -5.63 -9.46 -28.38
CA ARG A 808 -5.18 -9.44 -26.97
C ARG A 808 -4.79 -10.82 -26.48
N CYS A 809 -5.57 -11.87 -26.77
CA CYS A 809 -5.24 -13.26 -26.44
C CYS A 809 -3.90 -13.70 -27.07
N LEU A 810 -3.68 -13.40 -28.36
CA LEU A 810 -2.42 -13.69 -29.05
C LEU A 810 -1.22 -12.99 -28.39
N HIS A 811 -1.34 -11.71 -28.05
CA HIS A 811 -0.29 -11.00 -27.30
C HIS A 811 -0.02 -11.66 -25.93
N ILE A 812 -1.05 -12.04 -25.17
CA ILE A 812 -0.92 -12.67 -23.85
C ILE A 812 -0.18 -14.02 -23.92
N LEU A 813 -0.46 -14.83 -24.94
CA LEU A 813 0.16 -16.15 -25.13
C LEU A 813 1.61 -16.09 -25.61
N THR A 814 1.96 -15.06 -26.40
CA THR A 814 3.28 -14.86 -27.01
C THR A 814 4.15 -13.82 -26.29
N ASP A 815 3.77 -13.48 -25.06
CA ASP A 815 4.40 -12.46 -24.22
C ASP A 815 5.76 -12.91 -23.66
N LYS A 816 5.86 -14.20 -23.29
CA LYS A 816 7.02 -14.79 -22.58
C LYS A 816 7.51 -16.11 -23.17
N VAL A 817 6.83 -16.62 -24.20
CA VAL A 817 7.04 -17.95 -24.78
C VAL A 817 6.93 -17.81 -26.30
N PRO A 818 7.83 -18.42 -27.11
CA PRO A 818 7.70 -18.39 -28.56
C PRO A 818 6.39 -19.04 -29.02
N PRO A 819 5.77 -18.56 -30.12
CA PRO A 819 4.51 -19.10 -30.63
C PRO A 819 4.66 -20.55 -31.11
N SER A 820 3.65 -21.39 -30.84
CA SER A 820 3.56 -22.74 -31.39
C SER A 820 3.30 -22.71 -32.91
N PRO A 821 3.79 -23.70 -33.70
CA PRO A 821 3.64 -23.70 -35.15
C PRO A 821 2.16 -23.69 -35.59
N ASP A 822 1.31 -24.44 -34.90
CA ASP A 822 -0.14 -24.49 -35.16
C ASP A 822 -0.78 -23.10 -34.99
N LEU A 823 -0.38 -22.34 -33.95
CA LEU A 823 -0.86 -20.98 -33.72
C LEU A 823 -0.41 -20.03 -34.83
N VAL A 824 0.85 -20.15 -35.30
CA VAL A 824 1.36 -19.37 -36.44
C VAL A 824 0.54 -19.67 -37.70
N GLU A 825 0.21 -20.94 -37.96
CA GLU A 825 -0.60 -21.33 -39.11
C GLU A 825 -2.02 -20.74 -39.05
N ARG A 826 -2.72 -20.85 -37.91
CA ARG A 826 -4.07 -20.29 -37.76
C ARG A 826 -4.09 -18.76 -37.87
N VAL A 827 -3.08 -18.07 -37.35
CA VAL A 827 -2.97 -16.60 -37.47
C VAL A 827 -2.60 -16.17 -38.90
N ARG A 828 -1.71 -16.91 -39.59
CA ARG A 828 -1.41 -16.72 -41.01
C ARG A 828 -2.69 -16.83 -41.84
N ASP A 829 -3.50 -17.85 -41.59
CA ASP A 829 -4.76 -18.08 -42.28
C ASP A 829 -5.78 -16.97 -42.03
N LEU A 830 -5.97 -16.55 -40.77
CA LEU A 830 -6.86 -15.44 -40.40
C LEU A 830 -6.48 -14.12 -41.11
N TYR A 831 -5.19 -13.80 -41.17
CA TYR A 831 -4.66 -12.59 -41.81
C TYR A 831 -4.89 -12.60 -43.34
N HIS A 832 -4.68 -13.73 -44.01
CA HIS A 832 -4.86 -13.84 -45.47
C HIS A 832 -6.33 -13.99 -45.88
N LYS A 833 -7.13 -14.76 -45.13
CA LYS A 833 -8.53 -15.08 -45.50
C LYS A 833 -9.52 -13.99 -45.09
N ARG A 834 -9.22 -13.17 -44.07
CA ARG A 834 -10.27 -12.38 -43.40
C ARG A 834 -9.88 -11.01 -42.85
N VAL A 835 -8.71 -10.85 -42.22
CA VAL A 835 -8.35 -9.59 -41.52
C VAL A 835 -6.94 -9.11 -41.92
N PRO A 836 -6.80 -8.25 -42.95
CA PRO A 836 -5.50 -7.83 -43.49
C PRO A 836 -4.74 -6.78 -42.65
N ASP A 837 -5.09 -6.60 -41.36
CA ASP A 837 -4.35 -5.76 -40.41
C ASP A 837 -3.07 -6.48 -39.98
N VAL A 838 -1.92 -5.85 -40.24
CA VAL A 838 -0.59 -6.38 -39.94
C VAL A 838 -0.35 -6.56 -38.43
N ARG A 839 -1.15 -5.91 -37.56
CA ARG A 839 -1.05 -6.05 -36.10
C ARG A 839 -1.24 -7.50 -35.62
N PHE A 840 -2.06 -8.29 -36.31
CA PHE A 840 -2.24 -9.71 -36.01
C PHE A 840 -0.95 -10.54 -36.14
N LEU A 841 0.01 -10.07 -36.95
CA LEU A 841 1.29 -10.75 -37.14
C LEU A 841 2.33 -10.40 -36.06
N ILE A 842 2.12 -9.34 -35.26
CA ILE A 842 3.08 -8.89 -34.23
C ILE A 842 3.28 -9.92 -33.10
N PRO A 843 2.22 -10.53 -32.53
CA PRO A 843 2.36 -11.61 -31.55
C PRO A 843 3.19 -12.79 -32.06
N VAL A 844 2.88 -13.26 -33.28
CA VAL A 844 3.46 -14.49 -33.87
C VAL A 844 4.74 -14.25 -34.67
N ILE A 845 5.28 -13.03 -34.70
CA ILE A 845 6.29 -12.60 -35.69
C ILE A 845 7.57 -13.45 -35.68
N ASN A 846 7.94 -13.99 -34.51
CA ASN A 846 9.13 -14.83 -34.35
C ASN A 846 8.93 -16.29 -34.85
N GLY A 847 7.70 -16.69 -35.19
CA GLY A 847 7.40 -17.99 -35.81
C GLY A 847 7.13 -17.94 -37.32
N LEU A 848 7.10 -16.74 -37.91
CA LEU A 848 6.89 -16.57 -39.36
C LEU A 848 8.17 -16.83 -40.17
N GLU A 849 8.05 -17.21 -41.43
CA GLU A 849 9.22 -17.31 -42.31
C GLU A 849 9.85 -15.93 -42.55
N LYS A 850 11.18 -15.92 -42.71
CA LYS A 850 11.97 -14.75 -43.14
C LYS A 850 11.39 -14.01 -44.34
N LYS A 851 10.81 -14.72 -45.31
CA LYS A 851 10.13 -14.14 -46.48
C LYS A 851 8.85 -13.39 -46.10
N GLU A 852 8.05 -13.95 -45.20
CA GLU A 852 6.79 -13.35 -44.71
C GLU A 852 7.08 -12.09 -43.90
N VAL A 853 8.07 -12.13 -43.00
CA VAL A 853 8.47 -10.97 -42.19
C VAL A 853 8.97 -9.83 -43.08
N ILE A 854 9.79 -10.10 -44.10
CA ILE A 854 10.26 -9.08 -45.05
C ILE A 854 9.10 -8.48 -45.87
N GLN A 855 8.07 -9.27 -46.21
CA GLN A 855 6.87 -8.75 -46.89
C GLN A 855 5.96 -7.92 -45.96
N ALA A 856 5.90 -8.25 -44.68
CA ALA A 856 5.14 -7.49 -43.67
C ALA A 856 5.85 -6.20 -43.22
N LEU A 857 7.19 -6.16 -43.25
CA LEU A 857 8.01 -5.06 -42.74
C LEU A 857 7.60 -3.66 -43.23
N PRO A 858 7.29 -3.41 -44.52
CA PRO A 858 6.84 -2.09 -45.01
C PRO A 858 5.46 -1.65 -44.47
N LYS A 859 4.61 -2.58 -44.02
CA LYS A 859 3.37 -2.27 -43.29
C LYS A 859 3.67 -2.02 -41.81
N LEU A 860 4.52 -2.84 -41.18
CA LEU A 860 4.88 -2.73 -39.77
C LEU A 860 5.51 -1.38 -39.42
N ILE A 861 6.46 -0.88 -40.23
CA ILE A 861 7.13 0.41 -39.95
C ILE A 861 6.25 1.65 -40.16
N LYS A 862 5.02 1.50 -40.67
CA LYS A 862 4.01 2.59 -40.75
C LYS A 862 3.13 2.70 -39.51
N LEU A 863 3.29 1.80 -38.54
CA LEU A 863 2.58 1.86 -37.26
C LEU A 863 3.14 2.97 -36.35
N ASN A 864 2.48 3.19 -35.21
CA ASN A 864 2.98 4.12 -34.18
C ASN A 864 4.42 3.72 -33.76
N PRO A 865 5.38 4.66 -33.63
CA PRO A 865 6.76 4.37 -33.25
C PRO A 865 6.96 3.48 -32.00
N ILE A 866 6.03 3.54 -31.04
CA ILE A 866 6.05 2.66 -29.84
C ILE A 866 5.85 1.20 -30.26
N VAL A 867 4.88 0.94 -31.14
CA VAL A 867 4.59 -0.40 -31.68
C VAL A 867 5.73 -0.86 -32.61
N VAL A 868 6.33 0.03 -33.39
CA VAL A 868 7.53 -0.29 -34.20
C VAL A 868 8.70 -0.71 -33.29
N LYS A 869 8.88 -0.05 -32.13
CA LYS A 869 9.88 -0.49 -31.15
C LYS A 869 9.54 -1.85 -30.52
N GLU A 870 8.27 -2.14 -30.20
CA GLU A 870 7.89 -3.48 -29.70
C GLU A 870 8.18 -4.57 -30.74
N VAL A 871 7.81 -4.34 -32.01
CA VAL A 871 8.09 -5.25 -33.14
C VAL A 871 9.60 -5.51 -33.27
N PHE A 872 10.42 -4.47 -33.16
CA PHE A 872 11.87 -4.60 -33.23
C PHE A 872 12.42 -5.34 -32.01
N ASN A 873 11.93 -5.07 -30.81
CA ASN A 873 12.34 -5.80 -29.60
C ASN A 873 11.95 -7.30 -29.65
N ARG A 874 10.80 -7.65 -30.25
CA ARG A 874 10.42 -9.05 -30.52
C ARG A 874 11.41 -9.70 -31.52
N LEU A 875 11.66 -9.06 -32.66
CA LEU A 875 12.55 -9.55 -33.72
C LEU A 875 14.04 -9.60 -33.31
N LEU A 876 14.50 -8.72 -32.44
CA LEU A 876 15.88 -8.68 -31.94
C LEU A 876 16.08 -9.52 -30.67
N GLY A 877 15.03 -10.19 -30.18
CA GLY A 877 15.07 -11.07 -29.00
C GLY A 877 15.14 -10.35 -27.65
N THR A 878 15.23 -9.01 -27.61
CA THR A 878 15.55 -8.22 -26.41
C THR A 878 14.49 -8.22 -25.30
N GLN A 879 13.31 -8.82 -25.54
CA GLN A 879 12.27 -9.05 -24.52
C GLN A 879 12.52 -10.30 -23.65
N HIS A 880 13.26 -11.29 -24.15
CA HIS A 880 13.36 -12.61 -23.50
C HIS A 880 14.58 -12.66 -22.57
N SER A 881 14.35 -12.32 -21.30
CA SER A 881 15.36 -12.47 -20.25
C SER A 881 15.63 -13.96 -19.97
N GLU A 882 16.90 -14.34 -20.08
CA GLU A 882 17.52 -15.60 -19.62
C GLU A 882 17.07 -16.93 -20.27
N GLY A 883 18.07 -17.70 -20.75
CA GLY A 883 18.00 -19.17 -20.76
C GLY A 883 17.64 -19.89 -22.06
N SER A 884 17.10 -19.23 -23.10
CA SER A 884 16.78 -19.90 -24.37
C SER A 884 17.20 -19.08 -25.60
N PRO A 885 17.83 -19.70 -26.64
CA PRO A 885 18.15 -19.01 -27.88
C PRO A 885 16.86 -18.72 -28.64
N SER A 886 16.41 -17.46 -28.61
CA SER A 886 15.23 -17.04 -29.37
C SER A 886 15.51 -17.18 -30.87
N MET A 887 14.83 -18.14 -31.51
CA MET A 887 14.95 -18.44 -32.94
C MET A 887 14.24 -17.36 -33.78
N SER A 888 14.79 -16.15 -33.79
CA SER A 888 14.28 -15.07 -34.63
C SER A 888 14.49 -15.37 -36.12
N PRO A 889 13.50 -15.13 -37.00
CA PRO A 889 13.64 -15.36 -38.44
C PRO A 889 14.53 -14.35 -39.16
N LEU A 890 15.05 -13.33 -38.46
CA LEU A 890 15.99 -12.34 -38.97
C LEU A 890 17.10 -12.08 -37.95
N THR A 891 18.35 -12.08 -38.38
CA THR A 891 19.44 -11.55 -37.54
C THR A 891 19.37 -10.01 -37.48
N PRO A 892 19.97 -9.34 -36.48
CA PRO A 892 19.96 -7.88 -36.39
C PRO A 892 20.52 -7.20 -37.64
N GLY A 893 21.58 -7.76 -38.23
CA GLY A 893 22.16 -7.28 -39.47
C GLY A 893 21.22 -7.44 -40.67
N GLU A 894 20.55 -8.58 -40.77
CA GLU A 894 19.57 -8.83 -41.84
C GLU A 894 18.33 -7.93 -41.74
N LEU A 895 17.85 -7.63 -40.53
CA LEU A 895 16.77 -6.64 -40.33
C LEU A 895 17.20 -5.25 -40.84
N LEU A 896 18.42 -4.82 -40.49
CA LEU A 896 18.94 -3.51 -40.92
C LEU A 896 19.15 -3.46 -42.44
N ILE A 897 19.58 -4.55 -43.08
CA ILE A 897 19.67 -4.67 -44.54
C ILE A 897 18.26 -4.71 -45.18
N ALA A 898 17.31 -5.44 -44.61
CA ALA A 898 15.94 -5.50 -45.09
C ALA A 898 15.30 -4.09 -45.13
N LEU A 899 15.53 -3.27 -44.11
CA LEU A 899 15.09 -1.85 -44.08
C LEU A 899 15.70 -1.02 -45.22
N HIS A 900 16.97 -1.23 -45.58
CA HIS A 900 17.62 -0.54 -46.71
C HIS A 900 17.10 -0.99 -48.07
N ASN A 901 16.56 -2.21 -48.15
CA ASN A 901 16.03 -2.81 -49.37
C ASN A 901 14.50 -2.59 -49.52
N ILE A 902 13.85 -1.82 -48.64
CA ILE A 902 12.45 -1.43 -48.81
C ILE A 902 12.35 -0.43 -49.98
N ASP A 903 11.54 -0.79 -50.98
CA ASP A 903 11.21 0.11 -52.08
C ASP A 903 10.43 1.34 -51.58
N SER A 904 10.95 2.52 -51.95
CA SER A 904 10.35 3.84 -51.80
C SER A 904 8.91 3.98 -52.31
N THR A 905 8.43 3.12 -53.23
CA THR A 905 7.02 3.10 -53.63
C THR A 905 6.11 2.52 -52.54
N LYS A 906 6.64 1.63 -51.69
CA LYS A 906 5.86 0.87 -50.70
C LYS A 906 5.87 1.54 -49.33
N CYS A 907 6.94 2.22 -48.95
CA CYS A 907 7.03 2.99 -47.70
C CYS A 907 7.78 4.30 -47.89
N ASP A 908 7.36 5.33 -47.14
CA ASP A 908 7.98 6.65 -47.24
C ASP A 908 9.36 6.69 -46.57
N MET A 909 10.24 7.53 -47.12
CA MET A 909 11.63 7.60 -46.67
C MET A 909 11.77 8.11 -45.22
N LYS A 910 10.78 8.84 -44.68
CA LYS A 910 10.83 9.32 -43.27
C LYS A 910 10.58 8.16 -42.31
N SER A 911 9.62 7.28 -42.61
CA SER A 911 9.35 6.07 -41.82
C SER A 911 10.52 5.08 -41.87
N ILE A 912 11.14 4.88 -43.03
CA ILE A 912 12.35 4.04 -43.15
C ILE A 912 13.50 4.63 -42.31
N ILE A 913 13.77 5.94 -42.42
CA ILE A 913 14.82 6.61 -41.62
C ILE A 913 14.53 6.52 -40.11
N LYS A 914 13.27 6.65 -39.68
CA LYS A 914 12.88 6.47 -38.26
C LYS A 914 13.16 5.03 -37.80
N ALA A 915 12.79 4.03 -38.58
CA ALA A 915 13.07 2.63 -38.30
C ALA A 915 14.59 2.36 -38.20
N THR A 916 15.39 2.83 -39.16
CA THR A 916 16.86 2.74 -39.11
C THR A 916 17.44 3.40 -37.86
N ASN A 917 16.92 4.57 -37.45
CA ASN A 917 17.35 5.23 -36.22
C ASN A 917 17.00 4.41 -34.95
N LEU A 918 15.87 3.69 -34.93
CA LEU A 918 15.51 2.81 -33.80
C LEU A 918 16.50 1.64 -33.66
N CYS A 919 16.93 1.02 -34.76
CA CYS A 919 18.01 0.02 -34.73
C CYS A 919 19.28 0.59 -34.07
N PHE A 920 19.74 1.77 -34.49
CA PHE A 920 20.91 2.43 -33.90
C PHE A 920 20.73 2.88 -32.44
N GLY A 921 19.51 2.87 -31.90
CA GLY A 921 19.26 3.10 -30.46
C GLY A 921 19.70 1.92 -29.58
N GLU A 922 19.55 0.68 -30.08
CA GLU A 922 19.80 -0.54 -29.32
C GLU A 922 21.29 -0.96 -29.40
N LYS A 923 22.14 -0.15 -28.75
CA LYS A 923 23.61 -0.24 -28.79
C LYS A 923 24.19 -1.60 -28.38
N ASN A 924 23.46 -2.37 -27.58
CA ASN A 924 23.87 -3.69 -27.11
C ASN A 924 23.74 -4.77 -28.21
N VAL A 925 22.91 -4.52 -29.22
CA VAL A 925 22.62 -5.45 -30.32
C VAL A 925 23.39 -5.07 -31.58
N TYR A 926 23.44 -3.77 -31.91
CA TYR A 926 24.13 -3.25 -33.08
C TYR A 926 25.59 -2.87 -32.77
N THR A 927 26.40 -3.89 -32.45
CA THR A 927 27.84 -3.74 -32.17
C THR A 927 28.63 -3.31 -33.42
N SER A 928 29.88 -2.88 -33.21
CA SER A 928 30.80 -2.53 -34.30
C SER A 928 31.03 -3.65 -35.32
N GLU A 929 30.94 -4.92 -34.90
CA GLU A 929 31.09 -6.09 -35.77
C GLU A 929 29.84 -6.30 -36.64
N VAL A 930 28.65 -6.27 -36.04
CA VAL A 930 27.37 -6.37 -36.75
C VAL A 930 27.24 -5.26 -37.78
N LEU A 931 27.59 -4.02 -37.40
CA LEU A 931 27.56 -2.87 -38.31
C LEU A 931 28.62 -2.98 -39.42
N ALA A 932 29.80 -3.54 -39.15
CA ALA A 932 30.81 -3.79 -40.19
C ALA A 932 30.31 -4.76 -41.27
N VAL A 933 29.71 -5.89 -40.86
CA VAL A 933 29.11 -6.87 -41.77
C VAL A 933 27.97 -6.24 -42.60
N VAL A 934 27.08 -5.46 -41.96
CA VAL A 934 26.01 -4.74 -42.66
C VAL A 934 26.55 -3.74 -43.69
N MET A 935 27.53 -2.92 -43.31
CA MET A 935 28.11 -1.93 -44.22
C MET A 935 28.82 -2.61 -45.42
N GLN A 936 29.48 -3.74 -45.21
CA GLN A 936 30.07 -4.52 -46.30
C GLN A 936 28.99 -5.06 -47.25
N GLN A 937 27.96 -5.73 -46.73
CA GLN A 937 26.91 -6.32 -47.58
C GLN A 937 26.11 -5.25 -48.34
N LEU A 938 25.82 -4.09 -47.73
CA LEU A 938 25.18 -2.95 -48.41
C LEU A 938 26.08 -2.29 -49.48
N MET A 939 27.40 -2.28 -49.28
CA MET A 939 28.37 -1.81 -50.28
C MET A 939 28.46 -2.79 -51.47
N GLU A 940 28.31 -4.10 -51.24
CA GLU A 940 28.43 -5.14 -52.28
C GLU A 940 27.23 -5.20 -53.23
N GLN A 941 26.06 -4.71 -52.82
CA GLN A 941 24.86 -4.60 -53.65
C GLN A 941 25.00 -3.72 -54.90
N ASN A 942 24.11 -3.92 -55.88
CA ASN A 942 23.98 -3.13 -57.10
C ASN A 942 22.51 -3.15 -57.59
N PRO A 943 21.80 -2.01 -57.71
CA PRO A 943 22.24 -0.65 -57.40
C PRO A 943 22.58 -0.43 -55.92
N LEU A 944 23.29 0.66 -55.61
CA LEU A 944 23.66 1.01 -54.24
C LEU A 944 22.46 1.56 -53.46
N PRO A 945 22.18 1.08 -52.22
CA PRO A 945 21.07 1.60 -51.41
C PRO A 945 21.22 3.09 -51.06
N MET A 946 20.15 3.86 -51.23
CA MET A 946 20.15 5.31 -51.00
C MET A 946 20.56 5.72 -49.58
N LEU A 947 20.27 4.88 -48.58
CA LEU A 947 20.58 5.13 -47.17
C LEU A 947 21.98 4.64 -46.74
N LEU A 948 22.74 3.94 -47.59
CA LEU A 948 24.06 3.37 -47.27
C LEU A 948 24.98 4.37 -46.56
N MET A 949 25.19 5.55 -47.15
CA MET A 949 26.11 6.53 -46.56
C MET A 949 25.58 7.18 -45.27
N ARG A 950 24.26 7.21 -45.03
CA ARG A 950 23.72 7.62 -43.72
C ARG A 950 24.14 6.60 -42.66
N THR A 951 23.93 5.33 -42.95
CA THR A 951 24.29 4.20 -42.08
C THR A 951 25.80 4.12 -41.83
N VAL A 952 26.64 4.40 -42.83
CA VAL A 952 28.10 4.52 -42.65
C VAL A 952 28.47 5.66 -41.71
N ILE A 953 27.96 6.88 -41.95
CA ILE A 953 28.25 8.05 -41.09
C ILE A 953 27.74 7.82 -39.66
N GLN A 954 26.55 7.24 -39.50
CA GLN A 954 25.93 6.97 -38.20
C GLN A 954 26.69 5.88 -37.43
N SER A 955 27.10 4.80 -38.09
CA SER A 955 27.95 3.75 -37.49
C SER A 955 29.31 4.29 -37.05
N LEU A 956 29.92 5.19 -37.83
CA LEU A 956 31.22 5.77 -37.49
C LEU A 956 31.12 6.81 -36.34
N THR A 957 30.03 7.57 -36.30
CA THR A 957 29.73 8.49 -35.17
C THR A 957 29.52 7.72 -33.88
N MET A 958 28.94 6.51 -33.96
CA MET A 958 28.68 5.62 -32.83
C MET A 958 29.92 4.81 -32.40
N TYR A 959 30.76 4.39 -33.34
CA TYR A 959 31.98 3.62 -33.11
C TYR A 959 33.17 4.17 -33.92
N PRO A 960 33.88 5.21 -33.43
CA PRO A 960 35.01 5.83 -34.14
C PRO A 960 36.15 4.86 -34.52
N ARG A 961 36.29 3.74 -33.78
CA ARG A 961 37.25 2.66 -34.09
C ARG A 961 37.04 2.03 -35.48
N LEU A 962 35.85 2.17 -36.07
CA LEU A 962 35.57 1.70 -37.43
C LEU A 962 36.20 2.58 -38.54
N GLY A 963 36.86 3.70 -38.21
CA GLY A 963 37.42 4.66 -39.19
C GLY A 963 38.24 4.00 -40.30
N GLY A 964 39.22 3.15 -39.96
CA GLY A 964 40.04 2.44 -40.95
C GLY A 964 39.25 1.45 -41.83
N PHE A 965 38.21 0.83 -41.30
CA PHE A 965 37.30 -0.03 -42.07
C PHE A 965 36.42 0.80 -43.01
N VAL A 966 35.92 1.96 -42.55
CA VAL A 966 35.14 2.89 -43.38
C VAL A 966 36.01 3.46 -44.52
N MET A 967 37.29 3.75 -44.30
CA MET A 967 38.20 4.16 -45.39
C MET A 967 38.30 3.10 -46.49
N ASN A 968 38.43 1.82 -46.12
CA ASN A 968 38.44 0.71 -47.08
C ASN A 968 37.11 0.58 -47.85
N ILE A 969 35.97 0.88 -47.22
CA ILE A 969 34.66 0.96 -47.89
C ILE A 969 34.62 2.15 -48.86
N LEU A 970 35.09 3.34 -48.45
CA LEU A 970 35.09 4.53 -49.32
C LEU A 970 35.96 4.30 -50.57
N SER A 971 37.17 3.73 -50.43
CA SER A 971 38.01 3.34 -51.57
C SER A 971 37.33 2.32 -52.50
N ARG A 972 36.59 1.35 -51.95
CA ARG A 972 35.81 0.38 -52.77
C ARG A 972 34.60 1.02 -53.47
N LEU A 973 33.99 2.04 -52.87
CA LEU A 973 32.92 2.82 -53.49
C LEU A 973 33.40 3.69 -54.67
N ILE A 974 34.67 4.11 -54.68
CA ILE A 974 35.29 4.76 -55.85
C ILE A 974 35.33 3.80 -57.04
N LEU A 975 35.76 2.54 -56.82
CA LEU A 975 35.76 1.50 -57.86
C LEU A 975 34.36 1.21 -58.41
N LYS A 976 33.33 1.29 -57.55
CA LYS A 976 31.91 1.19 -57.94
C LYS A 976 31.30 2.46 -58.55
N GLN A 977 32.10 3.50 -58.81
CA GLN A 977 31.67 4.77 -59.43
C GLN A 977 30.51 5.46 -58.69
N VAL A 978 30.63 5.57 -57.35
CA VAL A 978 29.62 6.13 -56.43
C VAL A 978 28.98 7.47 -56.87
N TRP A 979 29.69 8.31 -57.62
CA TRP A 979 29.18 9.56 -58.20
C TRP A 979 27.96 9.38 -59.14
N LYS A 980 27.74 8.17 -59.68
CA LYS A 980 26.52 7.83 -60.44
C LYS A 980 25.23 7.86 -59.61
N TYR A 981 25.32 7.89 -58.28
CA TYR A 981 24.18 7.87 -57.36
C TYR A 981 24.14 9.16 -56.54
N PRO A 982 23.45 10.23 -56.97
CA PRO A 982 23.64 11.59 -56.43
C PRO A 982 23.50 11.73 -54.91
N LYS A 983 22.57 10.99 -54.29
CA LYS A 983 22.36 10.99 -52.82
C LYS A 983 23.42 10.18 -52.05
N VAL A 984 23.92 9.09 -52.64
CA VAL A 984 25.03 8.33 -52.08
C VAL A 984 26.33 9.14 -52.20
N TRP A 985 26.53 9.85 -53.32
CA TRP A 985 27.64 10.80 -53.52
C TRP A 985 27.62 11.98 -52.54
N GLU A 986 26.44 12.56 -52.28
CA GLU A 986 26.27 13.60 -51.24
C GLU A 986 26.73 13.10 -49.86
N GLY A 987 26.36 11.87 -49.49
CA GLY A 987 26.81 11.23 -48.26
C GLY A 987 28.30 10.85 -48.25
N PHE A 988 28.86 10.45 -49.39
CA PHE A 988 30.29 10.14 -49.54
C PHE A 988 31.15 11.35 -49.20
N VAL A 989 30.85 12.52 -49.80
CA VAL A 989 31.58 13.78 -49.55
C VAL A 989 31.48 14.19 -48.08
N LYS A 990 30.28 14.14 -47.48
CA LYS A 990 30.07 14.44 -46.06
C LYS A 990 30.81 13.47 -45.12
N CYS A 991 30.94 12.21 -45.51
CA CYS A 991 31.74 11.23 -44.75
C CYS A 991 33.24 11.58 -44.82
N CYS A 992 33.78 11.91 -46.00
CA CYS A 992 35.16 12.36 -46.14
C CYS A 992 35.45 13.65 -45.35
N GLN A 993 34.51 14.61 -45.32
CA GLN A 993 34.64 15.84 -44.55
C GLN A 993 34.73 15.58 -43.03
N ARG A 994 33.89 14.67 -42.50
CA ARG A 994 33.88 14.28 -41.08
C ARG A 994 35.06 13.39 -40.65
N THR A 995 35.91 12.96 -41.59
CA THR A 995 37.00 12.00 -41.33
C THR A 995 38.38 12.51 -41.76
N LYS A 996 38.53 13.84 -41.84
CA LYS A 996 39.84 14.51 -41.88
C LYS A 996 40.67 14.08 -40.65
N PRO A 997 41.99 13.80 -40.77
CA PRO A 997 42.79 13.79 -41.99
C PRO A 997 42.79 12.44 -42.74
N GLN A 998 42.26 11.37 -42.16
CA GLN A 998 42.33 10.00 -42.71
C GLN A 998 41.77 9.90 -44.14
N SER A 999 40.69 10.64 -44.42
CA SER A 999 40.04 10.70 -45.73
C SER A 999 40.89 11.26 -46.86
N TYR A 1000 41.96 12.01 -46.57
CA TYR A 1000 42.85 12.57 -47.60
C TYR A 1000 43.48 11.49 -48.48
N SER A 1001 43.79 10.33 -47.89
CA SER A 1001 44.29 9.14 -48.62
C SER A 1001 43.30 8.59 -49.65
N VAL A 1002 41.99 8.72 -49.39
CA VAL A 1002 40.91 8.24 -50.26
C VAL A 1002 40.53 9.30 -51.31
N LEU A 1003 40.58 10.59 -50.96
CA LEU A 1003 40.32 11.68 -51.90
C LEU A 1003 41.33 11.71 -53.05
N LEU A 1004 42.60 11.38 -52.79
CA LEU A 1004 43.65 11.27 -53.82
C LEU A 1004 43.45 10.10 -54.79
N GLN A 1005 42.50 9.18 -54.52
CA GLN A 1005 42.13 8.07 -55.41
C GLN A 1005 40.97 8.45 -56.36
N LEU A 1006 40.39 9.65 -56.24
CA LEU A 1006 39.29 10.10 -57.10
C LEU A 1006 39.77 10.54 -58.49
N PRO A 1007 38.99 10.28 -59.56
CA PRO A 1007 39.25 10.87 -60.86
C PRO A 1007 39.22 12.42 -60.80
N PRO A 1008 40.06 13.13 -61.59
CA PRO A 1008 40.18 14.59 -61.57
C PRO A 1008 38.85 15.36 -61.57
N ALA A 1009 37.91 15.01 -62.45
CA ALA A 1009 36.59 15.65 -62.53
C ALA A 1009 35.72 15.44 -61.27
N GLN A 1010 35.88 14.32 -60.56
CA GLN A 1010 35.15 14.06 -59.32
C GLN A 1010 35.78 14.77 -58.13
N LEU A 1011 37.12 14.91 -58.11
CA LEU A 1011 37.83 15.69 -57.11
C LEU A 1011 37.45 17.19 -57.18
N ILE A 1012 37.27 17.74 -58.40
CA ILE A 1012 36.70 19.10 -58.58
C ILE A 1012 35.32 19.19 -57.94
N SER A 1013 34.42 18.23 -58.20
CA SER A 1013 33.07 18.21 -57.61
C SER A 1013 33.05 18.04 -56.08
N VAL A 1014 34.12 17.50 -55.47
CA VAL A 1014 34.32 17.54 -54.00
C VAL A 1014 34.62 18.97 -53.54
N PHE A 1015 35.51 19.70 -54.21
CA PHE A 1015 35.87 21.07 -53.82
C PHE A 1015 34.76 22.09 -54.09
N GLU A 1016 33.98 21.94 -55.16
CA GLU A 1016 32.76 22.73 -55.41
C GLU A 1016 31.74 22.64 -54.26
N ARG A 1017 31.67 21.47 -53.61
CA ARG A 1017 30.73 21.20 -52.51
C ARG A 1017 31.31 21.48 -51.13
N CYS A 1018 32.63 21.41 -50.98
CA CYS A 1018 33.34 21.62 -49.72
C CYS A 1018 34.71 22.31 -49.97
N PRO A 1019 34.74 23.63 -50.21
CA PRO A 1019 35.99 24.37 -50.51
C PRO A 1019 37.06 24.21 -49.43
N GLU A 1020 36.64 24.15 -48.16
CA GLU A 1020 37.45 23.92 -46.95
C GLU A 1020 38.20 22.56 -46.90
N MET A 1021 37.99 21.68 -47.88
CA MET A 1021 38.76 20.43 -48.02
C MET A 1021 40.07 20.65 -48.79
N ARG A 1022 40.16 21.73 -49.57
CA ARG A 1022 41.24 21.98 -50.54
C ARG A 1022 42.59 22.27 -49.87
N GLU A 1023 42.64 23.31 -49.04
CA GLU A 1023 43.88 23.75 -48.41
C GLU A 1023 44.46 22.71 -47.42
N PRO A 1024 43.67 22.08 -46.54
CA PRO A 1024 44.20 21.01 -45.67
C PRO A 1024 44.72 19.78 -46.44
N LEU A 1025 44.13 19.45 -47.60
CA LEU A 1025 44.61 18.36 -48.46
C LEU A 1025 45.91 18.74 -49.19
N LEU A 1026 46.03 19.99 -49.64
CA LEU A 1026 47.28 20.53 -50.20
C LEU A 1026 48.41 20.53 -49.16
N GLN A 1027 48.14 20.94 -47.91
CA GLN A 1027 49.10 20.89 -46.80
C GLN A 1027 49.52 19.44 -46.48
N HIS A 1028 48.57 18.50 -46.46
CA HIS A 1028 48.88 17.08 -46.28
C HIS A 1028 49.78 16.53 -47.41
N VAL A 1029 49.52 16.85 -48.67
CA VAL A 1029 50.38 16.46 -49.81
C VAL A 1029 51.75 17.14 -49.74
N ARG A 1030 51.84 18.40 -49.30
CA ARG A 1030 53.12 19.10 -49.06
C ARG A 1030 53.94 18.48 -47.93
N SER A 1031 53.32 17.76 -46.98
CA SER A 1031 54.00 17.03 -45.91
C SER A 1031 54.59 15.67 -46.33
N PHE A 1032 54.28 15.18 -47.52
CA PHE A 1032 54.79 13.91 -48.04
C PHE A 1032 56.27 13.99 -48.45
N THR A 1033 56.97 12.85 -48.43
CA THR A 1033 58.33 12.77 -48.97
C THR A 1033 58.34 12.97 -50.49
N PRO A 1034 59.45 13.45 -51.10
CA PRO A 1034 59.50 13.70 -52.56
C PRO A 1034 59.16 12.47 -53.42
N HIS A 1035 59.47 11.27 -52.94
CA HIS A 1035 59.17 10.02 -53.65
C HIS A 1035 57.67 9.68 -53.62
N GLN A 1036 56.95 10.07 -52.56
CA GLN A 1036 55.49 9.92 -52.47
C GLN A 1036 54.76 10.98 -53.29
N GLN A 1037 55.26 12.22 -53.34
CA GLN A 1037 54.71 13.28 -54.20
C GLN A 1037 54.78 12.90 -55.68
N ALA A 1038 55.87 12.25 -56.12
CA ALA A 1038 56.01 11.75 -57.49
C ALA A 1038 55.00 10.65 -57.90
N HIS A 1039 54.30 10.03 -56.95
CA HIS A 1039 53.25 9.04 -57.21
C HIS A 1039 51.84 9.65 -57.35
N ILE A 1040 51.68 10.96 -57.12
CA ILE A 1040 50.39 11.66 -57.31
C ILE A 1040 50.27 12.09 -58.78
N PRO A 1041 49.16 11.77 -59.48
CA PRO A 1041 48.94 12.21 -60.85
C PRO A 1041 49.07 13.74 -61.00
N SER A 1042 49.81 14.20 -62.00
CA SER A 1042 50.05 15.63 -62.26
C SER A 1042 48.76 16.44 -62.47
N SER A 1043 47.71 15.80 -63.02
CA SER A 1043 46.37 16.38 -63.14
C SER A 1043 45.70 16.64 -61.78
N ILE A 1044 45.99 15.87 -60.74
CA ILE A 1044 45.50 16.08 -59.38
C ILE A 1044 46.30 17.20 -58.69
N MET A 1045 47.63 17.23 -58.86
CA MET A 1045 48.47 18.34 -58.36
C MET A 1045 48.03 19.69 -58.96
N ALA A 1046 47.83 19.77 -60.28
CA ALA A 1046 47.35 20.99 -60.94
C ALA A 1046 45.97 21.44 -60.40
N ILE A 1047 45.07 20.51 -60.08
CA ILE A 1047 43.78 20.82 -59.47
C ILE A 1047 43.93 21.33 -58.03
N LEU A 1048 44.92 20.87 -57.25
CA LEU A 1048 45.20 21.33 -55.89
C LEU A 1048 45.87 22.71 -55.86
N GLU A 1049 46.84 22.96 -56.74
CA GLU A 1049 47.70 24.16 -56.68
C GLU A 1049 47.08 25.44 -57.27
N ALA A 1050 46.00 25.33 -58.04
CA ALA A 1050 45.41 26.43 -58.83
C ALA A 1050 44.98 27.70 -58.04
N SER A 1051 44.98 27.69 -56.70
CA SER A 1051 44.72 28.85 -55.85
C SER A 1051 45.98 29.66 -55.48
N SER A 1052 47.18 29.12 -55.69
CA SER A 1052 48.44 29.67 -55.17
C SER A 1052 49.10 30.75 -56.06
N ARG A 1053 48.35 31.38 -56.98
CA ARG A 1053 48.88 32.31 -58.00
C ARG A 1053 48.37 33.76 -57.91
N MET A 1054 47.64 34.13 -56.86
CA MET A 1054 47.09 35.49 -56.70
C MET A 1054 47.39 36.05 -55.32
N GLN A 1055 48.57 36.70 -55.18
CA GLN A 1055 48.92 37.81 -54.25
C GLN A 1055 50.43 37.79 -53.90
N GLU A 1056 51.21 38.68 -54.48
CA GLU A 1056 52.42 39.29 -53.87
C GLU A 1056 52.46 40.78 -54.28
N PRO A 1057 53.08 41.69 -53.47
CA PRO A 1057 52.68 43.10 -53.44
C PRO A 1057 53.69 44.11 -54.06
N GLU A 1058 53.19 45.33 -54.32
CA GLU A 1058 53.98 46.49 -54.77
C GLU A 1058 54.77 47.19 -53.64
N PRO A 1059 55.77 48.02 -54.00
CA PRO A 1059 56.28 49.09 -53.14
C PRO A 1059 56.01 50.50 -53.71
N GLN A 1060 54.95 51.13 -53.20
CA GLN A 1060 54.83 52.56 -52.82
C GLN A 1060 55.15 53.70 -53.81
N ARG A 1061 54.19 54.63 -53.96
CA ARG A 1061 54.40 56.08 -53.74
C ARG A 1061 53.10 56.86 -53.51
N GLU A 1062 53.12 57.69 -52.46
CA GLU A 1062 52.15 58.76 -52.14
C GLU A 1062 52.67 60.12 -52.69
N PRO A 1063 51.97 61.28 -52.54
CA PRO A 1063 50.56 61.53 -52.14
C PRO A 1063 49.80 62.52 -53.08
N GLU A 1064 48.59 62.93 -52.66
CA GLU A 1064 48.06 64.33 -52.65
C GLU A 1064 46.70 64.69 -53.32
N HIS A 1065 45.91 65.45 -52.53
CA HIS A 1065 44.92 66.51 -52.84
C HIS A 1065 43.64 66.31 -53.70
N MET A 1066 42.51 66.24 -52.97
CA MET A 1066 41.30 67.11 -52.98
C MET A 1066 40.61 67.68 -54.26
N GLU A 1067 39.27 67.70 -54.15
CA GLU A 1067 38.28 68.71 -54.64
C GLU A 1067 37.86 68.80 -56.13
N ALA A 1068 36.71 68.17 -56.40
CA ALA A 1068 35.41 68.78 -56.77
C ALA A 1068 35.12 69.44 -58.16
N MET A 1069 33.92 69.05 -58.66
CA MET A 1069 32.89 69.82 -59.40
C MET A 1069 32.92 69.99 -60.95
N GLU A 1070 31.69 70.18 -61.47
CA GLU A 1070 31.24 70.63 -62.82
C GLU A 1070 31.64 69.73 -64.03
N GLU A 1071 30.72 69.09 -64.77
CA GLU A 1071 29.56 69.52 -65.60
C GLU A 1071 29.90 69.75 -67.10
N ARG A 1072 29.24 68.94 -67.97
CA ARG A 1072 28.92 69.20 -69.40
C ARG A 1072 30.10 69.10 -70.42
N GLU A 1073 29.89 68.88 -71.73
CA GLU A 1073 28.68 68.87 -72.57
C GLU A 1073 28.82 68.00 -73.87
N ILE A 1074 27.67 67.59 -74.47
CA ILE A 1074 27.34 67.41 -75.93
C ILE A 1074 28.31 66.66 -76.91
N GLU A 1075 27.88 65.82 -77.88
CA GLU A 1075 26.73 64.87 -78.04
C GLU A 1075 27.35 63.58 -78.67
N ALA A 1076 26.93 62.79 -79.66
CA ALA A 1076 25.78 62.60 -80.59
C ALA A 1076 25.70 61.08 -80.92
N LEU A 1077 24.84 60.50 -81.78
CA LEU A 1077 23.82 60.98 -82.74
C LEU A 1077 22.70 59.89 -82.79
N LYS A 1078 21.50 60.21 -83.28
CA LYS A 1078 20.25 59.45 -83.05
C LYS A 1078 19.81 58.53 -84.21
N SER A 1079 18.94 57.56 -83.92
CA SER A 1079 17.68 57.33 -84.67
C SER A 1079 16.71 56.36 -83.96
N GLU A 1080 15.42 56.48 -84.30
CA GLU A 1080 14.21 55.86 -83.70
C GLU A 1080 13.11 55.85 -84.82
N PRO A 1081 11.85 55.36 -84.66
CA PRO A 1081 11.24 54.44 -83.67
C PRO A 1081 10.39 53.31 -84.34
N GLY A 1082 9.61 52.54 -83.55
CA GLY A 1082 8.58 51.61 -84.06
C GLY A 1082 7.68 51.00 -82.95
N THR A 1083 6.40 50.72 -83.22
CA THR A 1083 5.36 50.54 -82.18
C THR A 1083 4.45 49.29 -82.28
N ALA A 1084 3.88 48.91 -81.12
CA ALA A 1084 2.53 48.34 -80.89
C ALA A 1084 2.26 46.82 -80.97
N SER A 1085 1.57 46.27 -79.94
CA SER A 1085 0.25 45.57 -80.01
C SER A 1085 -0.04 44.69 -78.77
N VAL A 1086 -1.33 44.37 -78.51
CA VAL A 1086 -1.87 43.56 -77.39
C VAL A 1086 -3.09 42.78 -77.90
N PRO A 1087 -3.24 41.48 -77.57
CA PRO A 1087 -4.35 40.96 -76.71
C PRO A 1087 -3.82 39.99 -75.62
N GLN A 1088 -4.41 39.75 -74.45
CA GLN A 1088 -5.76 39.91 -73.86
C GLN A 1088 -6.80 38.81 -74.20
N GLU A 1089 -6.95 37.83 -73.29
CA GLU A 1089 -8.19 37.20 -72.76
C GLU A 1089 -7.77 36.28 -71.58
N LYS A 1090 -8.40 36.31 -70.39
CA LYS A 1090 -9.64 35.63 -69.92
C LYS A 1090 -9.56 34.08 -69.99
N ALA A 1091 -10.05 33.28 -69.05
CA ALA A 1091 -10.95 33.50 -67.89
C ALA A 1091 -10.70 32.36 -66.84
N GLU A 1092 -11.10 32.38 -65.57
CA GLU A 1092 -11.62 33.39 -64.63
C GLU A 1092 -11.44 32.86 -63.16
N GLU A 1093 -12.02 33.49 -62.13
CA GLU A 1093 -12.10 33.03 -60.72
C GLU A 1093 -13.43 32.24 -60.44
N PRO A 1094 -13.75 31.63 -59.26
CA PRO A 1094 -13.42 32.02 -57.88
C PRO A 1094 -12.78 30.87 -57.02
N MET A 1095 -12.22 31.06 -55.81
CA MET A 1095 -12.62 31.84 -54.61
C MET A 1095 -13.90 31.38 -53.90
N GLU A 1096 -13.76 30.41 -52.98
CA GLU A 1096 -14.47 30.54 -51.70
C GLU A 1096 -13.46 30.81 -50.59
N THR A 1097 -13.68 31.94 -49.92
CA THR A 1097 -12.86 32.50 -48.83
C THR A 1097 -13.69 32.56 -47.54
N PHE A 1098 -13.03 32.86 -46.41
CA PHE A 1098 -13.60 33.17 -45.08
C PHE A 1098 -13.98 31.96 -44.19
N THR A 1099 -13.54 31.84 -42.92
CA THR A 1099 -12.45 32.56 -42.23
C THR A 1099 -11.93 31.80 -40.99
N LYS A 1100 -10.73 32.20 -40.53
CA LYS A 1100 -10.37 32.65 -39.15
C LYS A 1100 -11.44 32.53 -38.04
N SER A 1101 -11.08 32.36 -36.75
CA SER A 1101 -9.78 32.17 -36.06
C SER A 1101 -10.01 32.05 -34.54
N ALA A 1102 -8.99 31.58 -33.79
CA ALA A 1102 -8.77 31.87 -32.36
C ALA A 1102 -9.81 31.30 -31.37
N ASP A 1103 -9.57 31.17 -30.05
CA ASP A 1103 -8.35 31.00 -29.23
C ASP A 1103 -8.81 30.56 -27.81
N ALA A 1104 -8.03 29.96 -26.91
CA ALA A 1104 -6.68 29.37 -26.95
C ALA A 1104 -6.56 28.33 -25.80
N ALA A 1105 -5.36 27.80 -25.54
CA ALA A 1105 -5.02 27.05 -24.32
C ALA A 1105 -3.61 27.43 -23.85
N ASP A 1106 -3.39 27.48 -22.54
CA ASP A 1106 -2.32 28.28 -21.91
C ASP A 1106 -1.34 27.43 -21.07
N GLN A 1107 -0.06 27.81 -21.10
CA GLN A 1107 1.05 27.44 -20.20
C GLN A 1107 1.47 25.95 -20.03
N PRO A 1108 2.67 25.68 -19.47
CA PRO A 1108 3.82 26.57 -19.25
C PRO A 1108 5.08 26.13 -20.04
N GLN A 1109 6.05 27.05 -20.17
CA GLN A 1109 7.42 26.74 -20.58
C GLN A 1109 8.32 26.54 -19.36
N GLU A 1110 9.12 25.47 -19.34
CA GLU A 1110 10.40 25.45 -18.63
C GLU A 1110 11.52 25.57 -19.68
N GLU A 1111 12.28 26.66 -19.63
CA GLU A 1111 13.45 26.84 -20.50
C GLU A 1111 14.66 26.14 -19.90
N VAL A 1112 15.31 25.28 -20.70
CA VAL A 1112 16.65 24.77 -20.43
C VAL A 1112 17.51 25.04 -21.65
N ASP A 1113 18.31 26.10 -21.56
CA ASP A 1113 19.33 26.43 -22.55
C ASP A 1113 20.40 25.32 -22.65
N MET A 1114 20.62 24.80 -23.86
CA MET A 1114 21.87 24.15 -24.25
C MET A 1114 22.20 24.49 -25.72
N ASP A 1115 22.79 25.67 -25.93
CA ASP A 1115 23.45 26.06 -27.18
C ASP A 1115 24.62 25.11 -27.49
N TRP A 1116 24.47 24.26 -28.51
CA TRP A 1116 25.59 23.57 -29.15
C TRP A 1116 25.45 23.58 -30.67
N LYS A 1117 26.44 24.21 -31.30
CA LYS A 1117 26.55 24.39 -32.75
C LYS A 1117 27.15 23.13 -33.42
N LEU A 1118 26.49 22.73 -34.52
CA LEU A 1118 26.97 21.97 -35.71
C LEU A 1118 28.17 21.02 -35.61
#